data_AF-A0A8J3YX59-F1
#
_entry.id   AF-A0A8J3YX59-F1
#
_cell.length_a   1.000
_cell.length_b   1.000
_cell.length_c   1.000
_cell.angle_alpha   90.00
_cell.angle_beta   90.00
_cell.angle_gamma   90.00
#
_symmetry.space_group_name_H-M   'P 1'
#
loop_
_entity.id
_entity.type
_entity.pdbx_description
1 polymer ?
#
loop_
_entity_poly.entity_id
_entity_poly.type
_entity_poly.pdbx_seq_one_letter_code
_entity_poly.pdbx_strand_id
1 'polypeptide(L)'
;MSTALVDAPTTGGPAVAGARSPLRWAPLAVTLLFTAGALIATGTPVLDILKYALYTLGAVLVPGTLVYRAVRPTVHSLVDDLAMGIAVGLVLEIAGWAVFVGLGVPGLLWLWPLAVVVPFVAVPRLRRHWWVRGYTPVPIGWAWVVAAAAVFFVGYLALAFLRVNPILPAGEDDRQYLDLAYQLSLAGEAAHRFPPDLPQVSGEPLTYHWFGHMHMAVVGLIGHIDLTVVSLRLAVPGLSLASVLLTAVIGWRVSGKPYAGAAAAVLMWVIGEVSFSNPLTQPFGTQVRFAVWHGMSLTYSWVFLLALIGVVAVLLERARATGLYVLAFLFMLASTGAKASSLPVALAALGMVWLALLVAKRRIPWPVTVLIALGLAAQLIATAVLFRFRTYGLALDPLSNLAVFWDGPADRPLWKHLLIVGGVVLGFLVNMQIRGLAAGPLLTRKPREWEPVVWFLLGGALAGPALYLAFSTVNAQYFARAGFTFLVLAAGWGYAIALENARLTRRALVALASGSALLALALLAAQVRFASPDQGTHPYSPVLPILKWSAGLALIGALGAGAWFVGRRFAPALRGRGVLVALTFVMLAGAHHLPMDVYQTLKAPQGGPYFTAPLPRSRVDAARWVRAHSDPGDIVATNAHCLYPPAAGQDVSNCDARVFWLSGYAGRSVLVEGWGFAPRPTGPYGEFWDLERLRANDAAFLSPTADGLRDLRTRYKVRYLVVDRRSGTESPTLASLADKRYDNGQLAVYEIRR
;
A
#
# COMPACT_ATOMS: atom_id res chain seq x y z
N MET A 1 -23.02 60.55 -16.04
CA MET A 1 -22.43 60.77 -14.70
C MET A 1 -21.85 59.45 -14.20
N SER A 2 -20.52 59.37 -14.25
CA SER A 2 -19.55 58.47 -13.58
C SER A 2 -19.81 56.96 -13.48
N THR A 3 -19.30 56.25 -14.49
CA THR A 3 -18.64 54.94 -14.39
C THR A 3 -17.36 55.03 -13.54
N ALA A 4 -17.21 54.17 -12.52
CA ALA A 4 -15.95 53.99 -11.80
C ALA A 4 -15.47 52.55 -11.96
N LEU A 5 -14.43 52.40 -12.79
CA LEU A 5 -13.58 51.21 -12.87
C LEU A 5 -12.90 50.99 -11.52
N VAL A 6 -12.92 49.74 -11.05
CA VAL A 6 -12.09 49.30 -9.93
C VAL A 6 -10.77 48.82 -10.52
N ASP A 7 -9.73 49.62 -10.31
CA ASP A 7 -8.34 49.30 -10.65
C ASP A 7 -7.86 48.08 -9.86
N ALA A 8 -7.41 47.06 -10.59
CA ALA A 8 -6.64 45.96 -10.03
C ALA A 8 -5.20 46.44 -9.77
N PRO A 9 -4.59 46.16 -8.61
CA PRO A 9 -3.20 46.51 -8.39
C PRO A 9 -2.30 45.58 -9.22
N THR A 10 -1.78 46.11 -10.32
CA THR A 10 -0.65 45.55 -11.07
C THR A 10 0.62 45.64 -10.22
N THR A 11 0.92 44.62 -9.42
CA THR A 11 2.26 44.42 -8.86
C THR A 11 3.14 43.76 -9.91
N GLY A 12 3.72 44.59 -10.78
CA GLY A 12 4.88 44.22 -11.60
C GLY A 12 6.08 43.96 -10.71
N GLY A 13 6.22 42.72 -10.23
CA GLY A 13 7.50 42.21 -9.77
C GLY A 13 8.42 42.01 -10.99
N PRO A 14 9.74 42.27 -10.88
CA PRO A 14 10.64 42.06 -11.99
C PRO A 14 10.54 40.60 -12.44
N ALA A 15 10.29 40.40 -13.73
CA ALA A 15 10.41 39.11 -14.36
C ALA A 15 11.84 38.60 -14.11
N VAL A 16 12.00 37.74 -13.09
CA VAL A 16 13.23 37.01 -12.87
C VAL A 16 13.36 36.11 -14.09
N ALA A 17 14.14 36.56 -15.06
CA ALA A 17 14.68 35.75 -16.13
C ALA A 17 15.31 34.53 -15.44
N GLY A 18 14.58 33.41 -15.48
CA GLY A 18 14.90 32.21 -14.72
C GLY A 18 16.16 31.58 -15.27
N ALA A 19 17.32 32.06 -14.81
CA ALA A 19 18.57 31.35 -14.94
C ALA A 19 18.32 29.92 -14.45
N ARG A 20 18.49 28.97 -15.37
CA ARG A 20 18.29 27.54 -15.16
C ARG A 20 19.38 27.02 -14.21
N SER A 21 19.34 27.42 -12.95
CA SER A 21 20.32 26.97 -11.97
C SER A 21 20.18 25.44 -11.85
N PRO A 22 21.25 24.67 -12.08
CA PRO A 22 21.22 23.22 -11.93
C PRO A 22 20.79 22.79 -10.52
N LEU A 23 20.98 23.67 -9.53
CA LEU A 23 20.57 23.47 -8.13
C LEU A 23 19.07 23.20 -7.96
N ARG A 24 18.21 23.59 -8.90
CA ARG A 24 16.76 23.29 -8.83
C ARG A 24 16.43 21.80 -8.97
N TRP A 25 17.35 21.03 -9.54
CA TRP A 25 17.22 19.58 -9.71
C TRP A 25 17.92 18.79 -8.60
N ALA A 26 18.64 19.46 -7.70
CA ALA A 26 19.34 18.82 -6.59
C ALA A 26 18.42 17.94 -5.71
N PRO A 27 17.18 18.34 -5.36
CA PRO A 27 16.29 17.47 -4.58
C PRO A 27 16.01 16.14 -5.28
N LEU A 28 15.74 16.17 -6.59
CA LEU A 28 15.51 14.97 -7.39
C LEU A 28 16.77 14.10 -7.45
N ALA A 29 17.92 14.70 -7.73
CA ALA A 29 19.19 13.98 -7.80
C ALA A 29 19.52 13.30 -6.47
N VAL A 30 19.35 13.99 -5.34
CA VAL A 30 19.55 13.42 -4.00
C VAL A 30 18.62 12.25 -3.74
N THR A 31 17.33 12.38 -4.05
CA THR A 31 16.37 11.26 -3.87
C THR A 31 16.74 10.05 -4.72
N LEU A 32 17.09 10.24 -6.00
CA LEU A 32 17.47 9.15 -6.91
C LEU A 32 18.78 8.48 -6.48
N LEU A 33 19.81 9.27 -6.16
CA LEU A 33 21.11 8.76 -5.71
C LEU A 33 21.00 8.02 -4.38
N PHE A 34 20.24 8.56 -3.42
CA PHE A 34 20.00 7.90 -2.15
C PHE A 34 19.23 6.59 -2.33
N THR A 35 18.21 6.59 -3.19
CA THR A 35 17.43 5.37 -3.47
C THR A 35 18.29 4.30 -4.13
N ALA A 36 19.06 4.65 -5.14
CA ALA A 36 20.01 3.72 -5.77
C ALA A 36 21.05 3.22 -4.77
N GLY A 37 21.62 4.11 -3.95
CA GLY A 37 22.57 3.75 -2.90
C GLY A 37 21.99 2.79 -1.87
N ALA A 38 20.76 3.01 -1.41
CA ALA A 38 20.06 2.13 -0.47
C ALA A 38 19.76 0.75 -1.09
N LEU A 39 19.35 0.69 -2.36
CA LEU A 39 19.13 -0.56 -3.09
C LEU A 39 20.44 -1.35 -3.27
N ILE A 40 21.53 -0.68 -3.65
CA ILE A 40 22.85 -1.30 -3.80
C ILE A 40 23.35 -1.81 -2.45
N ALA A 41 23.24 -1.00 -1.38
CA ALA A 41 23.65 -1.37 -0.03
C ALA A 41 22.88 -2.56 0.54
N THR A 42 21.71 -2.88 -0.02
CA THR A 42 20.87 -4.03 0.38
C THR A 42 20.91 -5.19 -0.62
N GLY A 43 21.95 -5.21 -1.47
CA GLY A 43 22.28 -6.33 -2.36
C GLY A 43 21.53 -6.34 -3.69
N THR A 44 20.89 -5.23 -4.10
CA THR A 44 20.22 -5.16 -5.40
C THR A 44 21.25 -4.98 -6.52
N PRO A 45 21.25 -5.84 -7.56
CA PRO A 45 22.16 -5.69 -8.69
C PRO A 45 21.97 -4.34 -9.40
N VAL A 46 23.08 -3.63 -9.69
CA VAL A 46 23.06 -2.31 -10.35
C VAL A 46 22.33 -2.37 -11.70
N LEU A 47 22.55 -3.45 -12.46
CA LEU A 47 21.90 -3.64 -13.76
C LEU A 47 20.38 -3.74 -13.62
N ASP A 48 19.86 -4.38 -12.58
CA ASP A 48 18.42 -4.49 -12.35
C ASP A 48 17.80 -3.15 -11.91
N ILE A 49 18.54 -2.33 -11.17
CA ILE A 49 18.13 -0.94 -10.87
C ILE A 49 18.02 -0.13 -12.17
N LEU A 50 19.00 -0.25 -13.08
CA LEU A 50 18.99 0.44 -14.36
C LEU A 50 17.86 -0.04 -15.27
N LYS A 51 17.66 -1.36 -15.39
CA LYS A 51 16.53 -1.95 -16.13
C LYS A 51 15.19 -1.48 -15.59
N TYR A 52 15.03 -1.45 -14.26
CA TYR A 52 13.80 -0.97 -13.63
C TYR A 52 13.55 0.51 -13.90
N ALA A 53 14.61 1.34 -13.84
CA ALA A 53 14.51 2.75 -14.18
C ALA A 53 14.11 2.95 -15.65
N LEU A 54 14.72 2.21 -16.58
CA LEU A 54 14.37 2.27 -18.01
C LEU A 54 12.93 1.82 -18.28
N TYR A 55 12.49 0.73 -17.65
CA TYR A 55 11.10 0.28 -17.69
C TYR A 55 10.15 1.35 -17.13
N THR A 56 10.44 1.90 -15.95
CA THR A 56 9.59 2.92 -15.32
C THR A 56 9.48 4.17 -16.18
N LEU A 57 10.59 4.60 -16.80
CA LEU A 57 10.59 5.77 -17.67
C LEU A 57 9.85 5.49 -18.99
N GLY A 58 10.22 4.41 -19.69
CA GLY A 58 9.76 4.12 -21.05
C GLY A 58 8.38 3.48 -21.14
N ALA A 59 8.08 2.55 -20.23
CA ALA A 59 6.81 1.82 -20.22
C ALA A 59 5.73 2.53 -19.40
N VAL A 60 6.08 3.16 -18.27
CA VAL A 60 5.06 3.74 -17.37
C VAL A 60 4.97 5.27 -17.53
N LEU A 61 6.04 5.98 -17.20
CA LEU A 61 6.02 7.44 -17.04
C LEU A 61 5.74 8.17 -18.36
N VAL A 62 6.50 7.89 -19.43
CA VAL A 62 6.37 8.60 -20.70
C VAL A 62 4.99 8.43 -21.34
N PRO A 63 4.50 7.20 -21.64
CA PRO A 63 3.17 7.03 -22.24
C PRO A 63 2.06 7.57 -21.34
N GLY A 64 2.17 7.36 -20.03
CA GLY A 64 1.20 7.86 -19.07
C GLY A 64 1.14 9.39 -19.00
N THR A 65 2.29 10.07 -18.98
CA THR A 65 2.35 11.55 -19.01
C THR A 65 1.78 12.11 -20.32
N LEU A 66 2.05 11.47 -21.46
CA LEU A 66 1.51 11.90 -22.76
C LEU A 66 -0.02 11.80 -22.79
N VAL A 67 -0.58 10.68 -22.34
CA VAL A 67 -2.04 10.50 -22.27
C VAL A 67 -2.66 11.47 -21.26
N TYR A 68 -2.06 11.65 -20.08
CA TYR A 68 -2.53 12.63 -19.10
C TYR A 68 -2.54 14.06 -19.68
N ARG A 69 -1.47 14.43 -20.40
CA ARG A 69 -1.37 15.71 -21.13
C ARG A 69 -2.44 15.91 -22.19
N ALA A 70 -2.92 14.84 -22.80
CA ALA A 70 -3.95 14.90 -23.82
C ALA A 70 -5.36 15.14 -23.25
N VAL A 71 -5.63 14.69 -22.02
CA VAL A 71 -6.97 14.72 -21.43
C VAL A 71 -7.17 15.76 -20.33
N ARG A 72 -6.09 16.24 -19.70
CA ARG A 72 -6.22 17.24 -18.64
C ARG A 72 -6.72 18.60 -19.20
N PRO A 73 -7.53 19.35 -18.43
CA PRO A 73 -8.08 20.62 -18.90
C PRO A 73 -7.08 21.78 -18.82
N THR A 74 -6.16 21.77 -17.85
CA THR A 74 -5.24 22.89 -17.58
C THR A 74 -3.86 22.39 -17.18
N VAL A 75 -2.84 23.14 -17.60
CA VAL A 75 -1.45 22.92 -17.17
C VAL A 75 -1.29 23.37 -15.71
N HIS A 76 -0.59 22.58 -14.90
CA HIS A 76 -0.23 22.95 -13.52
C HIS A 76 1.29 23.04 -13.36
N SER A 77 1.98 21.95 -13.04
CA SER A 77 3.45 21.90 -12.92
C SER A 77 4.00 20.68 -13.65
N LEU A 78 5.30 20.66 -13.96
CA LEU A 78 5.93 19.49 -14.59
C LEU A 78 5.83 18.26 -13.67
N VAL A 79 5.99 18.45 -12.37
CA VAL A 79 5.92 17.34 -11.40
C VAL A 79 4.49 16.80 -11.29
N ASP A 80 3.47 17.64 -11.47
CA ASP A 80 2.07 17.19 -11.57
C ASP A 80 1.86 16.28 -12.78
N ASP A 81 2.35 16.69 -13.95
CA ASP A 81 2.28 15.89 -15.18
C ASP A 81 2.97 14.53 -15.06
N LEU A 82 4.13 14.50 -14.39
CA LEU A 82 4.90 13.27 -14.20
C LEU A 82 4.23 12.37 -13.16
N ALA A 83 3.80 12.91 -12.01
CA ALA A 83 3.14 12.13 -10.96
C ALA A 83 1.81 11.53 -11.44
N MET A 84 0.94 12.34 -12.05
CA MET A 84 -0.30 11.85 -12.68
C MET A 84 -0.01 10.93 -13.86
N GLY A 85 1.08 11.19 -14.60
CA GLY A 85 1.55 10.34 -15.67
C GLY A 85 1.90 8.93 -15.20
N ILE A 86 2.57 8.76 -14.06
CA ILE A 86 2.84 7.44 -13.48
C ILE A 86 1.53 6.68 -13.26
N ALA A 87 0.53 7.32 -12.62
CA ALA A 87 -0.75 6.68 -12.36
C ALA A 87 -1.47 6.28 -13.66
N VAL A 88 -1.49 7.16 -14.68
CA VAL A 88 -2.08 6.83 -15.99
C VAL A 88 -1.30 5.73 -16.69
N GLY A 89 0.03 5.75 -16.62
CA GLY A 89 0.90 4.72 -17.20
C GLY A 89 0.60 3.34 -16.64
N LEU A 90 0.46 3.22 -15.33
CA LEU A 90 0.09 1.97 -14.66
C LEU A 90 -1.33 1.51 -15.02
N VAL A 91 -2.26 2.44 -15.29
CA VAL A 91 -3.59 2.09 -15.82
C VAL A 91 -3.48 1.50 -17.23
N LEU A 92 -2.70 2.13 -18.11
CA LEU A 92 -2.50 1.67 -19.48
C LEU A 92 -1.78 0.31 -19.52
N GLU A 93 -0.86 0.10 -18.58
CA GLU A 93 -0.16 -1.17 -18.39
C GLU A 93 -1.14 -2.32 -18.10
N ILE A 94 -2.18 -2.10 -17.29
CA ILE A 94 -3.21 -3.13 -17.03
C ILE A 94 -3.85 -3.60 -18.34
N ALA A 95 -4.19 -2.66 -19.24
CA ALA A 95 -4.76 -2.98 -20.54
C ALA A 95 -3.76 -3.69 -21.44
N GLY A 96 -2.51 -3.21 -21.50
CA GLY A 96 -1.43 -3.85 -22.25
C GLY A 96 -1.22 -5.29 -21.81
N TRP A 97 -1.05 -5.51 -20.51
CA TRP A 97 -0.88 -6.85 -19.96
C TRP A 97 -2.07 -7.77 -20.27
N ALA A 98 -3.30 -7.32 -20.06
CA ALA A 98 -4.49 -8.14 -20.31
C ALA A 98 -4.58 -8.57 -21.79
N VAL A 99 -4.22 -7.69 -22.72
CA VAL A 99 -4.19 -8.01 -24.15
C VAL A 99 -3.09 -9.02 -24.47
N PHE A 100 -1.83 -8.75 -24.13
CA PHE A 100 -0.72 -9.61 -24.57
C PHE A 100 -0.68 -10.95 -23.84
N VAL A 101 -0.99 -10.99 -22.54
CA VAL A 101 -1.06 -12.24 -21.78
C VAL A 101 -2.34 -13.01 -22.13
N GLY A 102 -3.46 -12.33 -22.31
CA GLY A 102 -4.71 -12.95 -22.77
C GLY A 102 -4.62 -13.57 -24.17
N LEU A 103 -3.79 -13.00 -25.05
CA LEU A 103 -3.49 -13.56 -26.37
C LEU A 103 -2.41 -14.66 -26.35
N GLY A 104 -1.89 -15.03 -25.18
CA GLY A 104 -0.84 -16.06 -25.05
C GLY A 104 0.53 -15.63 -25.59
N VAL A 105 0.78 -14.33 -25.75
CA VAL A 105 2.03 -13.77 -26.27
C VAL A 105 2.70 -12.78 -25.30
N PRO A 106 2.93 -13.17 -24.02
CA PRO A 106 3.54 -12.30 -23.01
C PRO A 106 4.92 -11.75 -23.43
N GLY A 107 5.66 -12.47 -24.28
CA GLY A 107 6.96 -12.02 -24.80
C GLY A 107 6.92 -10.79 -25.71
N LEU A 108 5.74 -10.42 -26.24
CA LEU A 108 5.54 -9.23 -27.08
C LEU A 108 5.04 -8.02 -26.28
N LEU A 109 4.87 -8.15 -24.97
CA LEU A 109 4.28 -7.12 -24.12
C LEU A 109 5.02 -5.77 -24.20
N TRP A 110 6.33 -5.76 -24.45
CA TRP A 110 7.12 -4.52 -24.62
C TRP A 110 6.63 -3.60 -25.77
N LEU A 111 5.74 -4.08 -26.65
CA LEU A 111 5.11 -3.29 -27.70
C LEU A 111 4.00 -2.37 -27.18
N TRP A 112 3.39 -2.65 -26.03
CA TRP A 112 2.28 -1.84 -25.50
C TRP A 112 2.63 -0.36 -25.31
N PRO A 113 3.80 0.04 -24.74
CA PRO A 113 4.11 1.46 -24.62
C PRO A 113 4.34 2.12 -25.98
N LEU A 114 4.85 1.37 -26.97
CA LEU A 114 5.01 1.88 -28.34
C LEU A 114 3.68 2.18 -29.00
N ALA A 115 2.64 1.38 -28.73
CA ALA A 115 1.28 1.63 -29.20
C ALA A 115 0.72 2.98 -28.72
N VAL A 116 1.25 3.52 -27.62
CA VAL A 116 0.90 4.87 -27.12
C VAL A 116 1.88 5.92 -27.64
N VAL A 117 3.18 5.69 -27.51
CA VAL A 117 4.22 6.69 -27.84
C VAL A 117 4.26 7.01 -29.33
N VAL A 118 4.13 6.00 -30.21
CA VAL A 118 4.23 6.18 -31.67
C VAL A 118 3.15 7.14 -32.19
N PRO A 119 1.86 7.03 -31.85
CA PRO A 119 0.86 8.04 -32.23
C PRO A 119 1.21 9.47 -31.79
N PHE A 120 1.78 9.66 -30.60
CA PHE A 120 2.18 10.98 -30.11
C PHE A 120 3.38 11.58 -30.84
N VAL A 121 4.21 10.74 -31.47
CA VAL A 121 5.30 11.16 -32.36
C VAL A 121 4.80 11.35 -33.79
N ALA A 122 3.97 10.44 -34.30
CA ALA A 122 3.52 10.44 -35.69
C ALA A 122 2.47 11.52 -35.98
N VAL A 123 1.48 11.72 -35.10
CA VAL A 123 0.33 12.59 -35.35
C VAL A 123 0.61 14.04 -34.95
N PRO A 124 0.59 15.04 -35.87
CA PRO A 124 0.95 16.42 -35.58
C PRO A 124 0.15 17.06 -34.43
N ARG A 125 -1.15 16.75 -34.35
CA ARG A 125 -2.03 17.25 -33.26
C ARG A 125 -1.63 16.73 -31.88
N LEU A 126 -0.99 15.55 -31.80
CA LEU A 126 -0.53 14.96 -30.54
C LEU A 126 0.88 15.40 -30.15
N ARG A 127 1.73 15.78 -31.13
CA ARG A 127 3.10 16.26 -30.87
C ARG A 127 3.18 17.42 -29.88
N ARG A 128 2.14 18.26 -29.83
CA ARG A 128 2.03 19.39 -28.87
C ARG A 128 2.11 18.93 -27.41
N HIS A 129 1.76 17.68 -27.10
CA HIS A 129 1.81 17.14 -25.75
C HIS A 129 3.23 16.75 -25.30
N TRP A 130 4.23 16.73 -26.19
CA TRP A 130 5.63 16.63 -25.79
C TRP A 130 6.16 17.94 -25.21
N TRP A 131 5.72 19.05 -25.77
CA TRP A 131 6.28 20.39 -25.53
C TRP A 131 5.25 21.31 -24.88
N VAL A 132 5.01 21.11 -23.59
CA VAL A 132 4.08 21.92 -22.80
C VAL A 132 4.78 23.18 -22.27
N ARG A 133 4.11 24.33 -22.39
CA ARG A 133 4.54 25.62 -21.83
C ARG A 133 3.57 26.07 -20.73
N GLY A 134 3.98 27.07 -19.94
CA GLY A 134 3.12 27.68 -18.91
C GLY A 134 3.04 26.91 -17.61
N TYR A 135 4.07 26.11 -17.27
CA TYR A 135 4.14 25.44 -15.97
C TYR A 135 4.36 26.45 -14.85
N THR A 136 3.59 26.28 -13.77
CA THR A 136 3.87 26.89 -12.47
C THR A 136 5.21 26.36 -11.95
N PRO A 137 6.18 27.23 -11.61
CA PRO A 137 7.44 26.83 -11.04
C PRO A 137 7.24 26.07 -9.72
N VAL A 138 7.98 24.99 -9.53
CA VAL A 138 7.98 24.25 -8.27
C VAL A 138 8.80 25.02 -7.22
N PRO A 139 8.21 25.37 -6.06
CA PRO A 139 8.98 26.02 -5.00
C PRO A 139 10.10 25.11 -4.49
N ILE A 140 11.31 25.66 -4.34
CA ILE A 140 12.48 24.86 -3.94
C ILE A 140 12.33 24.24 -2.54
N GLY A 141 11.70 24.96 -1.60
CA GLY A 141 11.43 24.44 -0.26
C GLY A 141 10.45 23.26 -0.28
N TRP A 142 9.45 23.29 -1.17
CA TRP A 142 8.55 22.15 -1.39
C TRP A 142 9.33 20.95 -1.91
N ALA A 143 10.17 21.15 -2.93
CA ALA A 143 10.94 20.07 -3.54
C ALA A 143 11.87 19.39 -2.51
N TRP A 144 12.52 20.18 -1.64
CA TRP A 144 13.37 19.63 -0.57
C TRP A 144 12.59 18.89 0.51
N VAL A 145 11.41 19.36 0.92
CA VAL A 145 10.60 18.64 1.91
C VAL A 145 10.09 17.32 1.34
N VAL A 146 9.63 17.31 0.08
CA VAL A 146 9.20 16.09 -0.59
C VAL A 146 10.36 15.12 -0.80
N ALA A 147 11.53 15.62 -1.21
CA ALA A 147 12.75 14.81 -1.32
C ALA A 147 13.17 14.24 0.04
N ALA A 148 13.09 15.02 1.12
CA ALA A 148 13.39 14.56 2.48
C ALA A 148 12.41 13.48 2.95
N ALA A 149 11.10 13.63 2.68
CA ALA A 149 10.11 12.60 2.98
C ALA A 149 10.39 11.30 2.21
N ALA A 150 10.73 11.40 0.92
CA ALA A 150 11.10 10.26 0.09
C ALA A 150 12.39 9.57 0.60
N VAL A 151 13.45 10.34 0.89
CA VAL A 151 14.72 9.82 1.42
C VAL A 151 14.53 9.17 2.78
N PHE A 152 13.80 9.81 3.69
CA PHE A 152 13.45 9.24 4.98
C PHE A 152 12.73 7.90 4.81
N PHE A 153 11.71 7.86 3.94
CA PHE A 153 10.91 6.67 3.75
C PHE A 153 11.68 5.52 3.11
N VAL A 154 12.53 5.81 2.11
CA VAL A 154 13.43 4.80 1.53
C VAL A 154 14.45 4.31 2.55
N GLY A 155 14.98 5.20 3.41
CA GLY A 155 15.87 4.82 4.51
C GLY A 155 15.17 3.90 5.52
N TYR A 156 13.91 4.21 5.85
CA TYR A 156 13.05 3.34 6.64
C TYR A 156 12.85 1.98 5.98
N LEU A 157 12.49 1.92 4.68
CA LEU A 157 12.37 0.66 3.94
C LEU A 157 13.67 -0.13 3.92
N ALA A 158 14.80 0.54 3.73
CA ALA A 158 16.11 -0.10 3.71
C ALA A 158 16.39 -0.83 5.03
N LEU A 159 16.05 -0.22 6.17
CA LEU A 159 16.32 -0.76 7.49
C LEU A 159 15.24 -1.73 7.99
N ALA A 160 13.96 -1.45 7.73
CA ALA A 160 12.83 -2.23 8.24
C ALA A 160 12.40 -3.39 7.34
N PHE A 161 12.76 -3.35 6.04
CA PHE A 161 12.29 -4.33 5.06
C PHE A 161 13.43 -4.92 4.22
N LEU A 162 14.16 -4.10 3.46
CA LEU A 162 15.11 -4.59 2.44
C LEU A 162 16.29 -5.35 3.08
N ARG A 163 16.85 -4.84 4.19
CA ARG A 163 18.00 -5.46 4.87
C ARG A 163 17.68 -6.81 5.49
N VAL A 164 16.44 -7.03 5.94
CA VAL A 164 16.05 -8.24 6.68
C VAL A 164 15.32 -9.28 5.83
N ASN A 165 14.94 -8.94 4.60
CA ASN A 165 14.36 -9.88 3.64
C ASN A 165 15.35 -10.07 2.49
N PRO A 166 16.20 -11.11 2.50
CA PRO A 166 17.12 -11.37 1.39
C PRO A 166 16.34 -11.65 0.09
N ILE A 167 16.91 -11.29 -1.07
CA ILE A 167 16.32 -11.55 -2.39
C ILE A 167 16.12 -13.05 -2.58
N LEU A 168 17.19 -13.80 -2.34
CA LEU A 168 17.21 -15.25 -2.22
C LEU A 168 17.78 -15.57 -0.83
N PRO A 169 16.98 -16.18 0.06
CA PRO A 169 17.48 -16.72 1.32
C PRO A 169 18.70 -17.62 1.10
N ALA A 170 19.70 -17.47 1.97
CA ALA A 170 21.00 -18.12 1.84
C ALA A 170 21.40 -18.95 3.07
N GLY A 171 20.72 -18.73 4.21
CA GLY A 171 20.86 -19.55 5.41
C GLY A 171 19.80 -20.65 5.49
N GLU A 172 20.10 -21.73 6.23
CA GLU A 172 19.10 -22.78 6.52
C GLU A 172 18.10 -22.35 7.60
N ASP A 173 18.46 -21.39 8.46
CA ASP A 173 17.59 -20.83 9.49
C ASP A 173 16.81 -19.60 9.02
N ASP A 174 16.95 -19.21 7.75
CA ASP A 174 16.27 -18.05 7.20
C ASP A 174 14.74 -18.22 7.26
N ARG A 175 14.08 -17.12 7.59
CA ARG A 175 12.62 -16.99 7.67
C ARG A 175 12.16 -15.81 6.85
N GLN A 176 10.92 -15.89 6.39
CA GLN A 176 10.30 -14.82 5.62
C GLN A 176 8.86 -14.61 6.06
N TYR A 177 8.39 -13.37 5.99
CA TYR A 177 6.97 -13.09 6.13
C TYR A 177 6.17 -13.86 5.07
N LEU A 178 5.20 -14.66 5.52
CA LEU A 178 4.58 -15.70 4.68
C LEU A 178 3.90 -15.11 3.44
N ASP A 179 3.31 -13.91 3.53
CA ASP A 179 2.64 -13.32 2.36
C ASP A 179 3.63 -12.87 1.29
N LEU A 180 4.94 -12.75 1.57
CA LEU A 180 5.89 -12.37 0.52
C LEU A 180 6.02 -13.49 -0.52
N ALA A 181 6.08 -14.74 -0.08
CA ALA A 181 6.07 -15.90 -0.96
C ALA A 181 4.73 -16.05 -1.69
N TYR A 182 3.61 -15.80 -0.99
CA TYR A 182 2.29 -15.76 -1.62
C TYR A 182 2.21 -14.71 -2.74
N GLN A 183 2.62 -13.47 -2.45
CA GLN A 183 2.57 -12.39 -3.44
C GLN A 183 3.51 -12.63 -4.62
N LEU A 184 4.67 -13.25 -4.38
CA LEU A 184 5.59 -13.68 -5.42
C LEU A 184 4.97 -14.77 -6.31
N SER A 185 4.26 -15.74 -5.73
CA SER A 185 3.59 -16.79 -6.49
C SER A 185 2.53 -16.22 -7.45
N LEU A 186 1.72 -15.26 -6.98
CA LEU A 186 0.70 -14.60 -7.80
C LEU A 186 1.33 -13.77 -8.93
N ALA A 187 2.49 -13.17 -8.70
CA ALA A 187 3.25 -12.48 -9.75
C ALA A 187 3.81 -13.47 -10.79
N GLY A 188 4.28 -14.63 -10.35
CA GLY A 188 4.70 -15.72 -11.24
C GLY A 188 3.57 -16.21 -12.15
N GLU A 189 2.38 -16.42 -11.59
CA GLU A 189 1.20 -16.83 -12.37
C GLU A 189 0.74 -15.74 -13.34
N ALA A 190 0.72 -14.48 -12.89
CA ALA A 190 0.34 -13.34 -13.73
C ALA A 190 1.34 -13.10 -14.89
N ALA A 191 2.55 -13.67 -14.86
CA ALA A 191 3.47 -13.60 -16.00
C ALA A 191 3.04 -14.48 -17.18
N HIS A 192 2.15 -15.45 -16.95
CA HIS A 192 1.86 -16.50 -17.92
C HIS A 192 0.37 -16.77 -18.16
N ARG A 193 -0.53 -16.39 -17.24
CA ARG A 193 -1.96 -16.71 -17.33
C ARG A 193 -2.87 -15.49 -17.14
N PHE A 194 -3.92 -15.43 -17.95
CA PHE A 194 -4.99 -14.45 -17.85
C PHE A 194 -6.37 -15.12 -18.04
N PRO A 195 -7.33 -14.91 -17.12
CA PRO A 195 -7.15 -14.40 -15.76
C PRO A 195 -6.23 -15.32 -14.92
N PRO A 196 -5.54 -14.83 -13.88
CA PRO A 196 -4.68 -15.68 -13.04
C PRO A 196 -5.47 -16.74 -12.26
N ASP A 197 -4.86 -17.90 -12.05
CA ASP A 197 -5.34 -18.92 -11.10
C ASP A 197 -4.64 -18.78 -9.74
N LEU A 198 -5.06 -19.56 -8.75
CA LEU A 198 -4.35 -19.71 -7.48
C LEU A 198 -3.17 -20.69 -7.68
N PRO A 199 -1.90 -20.25 -7.59
CA PRO A 199 -0.76 -21.09 -7.94
C PRO A 199 -0.53 -22.24 -6.97
N GLN A 200 -1.07 -22.14 -5.76
CA GLN A 200 -0.94 -23.17 -4.72
C GLN A 200 -1.82 -24.40 -4.97
N VAL A 201 -2.87 -24.25 -5.78
CA VAL A 201 -3.82 -25.33 -6.07
C VAL A 201 -4.19 -25.24 -7.54
N SER A 202 -3.47 -25.97 -8.39
CA SER A 202 -3.62 -25.87 -9.85
C SER A 202 -5.08 -26.03 -10.31
N GLY A 203 -5.53 -25.15 -11.19
CA GLY A 203 -6.90 -25.13 -11.70
C GLY A 203 -7.96 -24.51 -10.76
N GLU A 204 -7.60 -24.07 -9.55
CA GLU A 204 -8.50 -23.24 -8.73
C GLU A 204 -8.39 -21.77 -9.19
N PRO A 205 -9.49 -21.11 -9.58
CA PRO A 205 -9.45 -19.74 -10.07
C PRO A 205 -9.12 -18.74 -8.96
N LEU A 206 -8.30 -17.73 -9.24
CA LEU A 206 -8.04 -16.65 -8.28
C LEU A 206 -9.21 -15.66 -8.26
N THR A 207 -10.07 -15.71 -7.22
CA THR A 207 -11.15 -14.73 -7.06
C THR A 207 -10.74 -13.49 -6.23
N TYR A 208 -9.50 -13.03 -6.36
CA TYR A 208 -8.91 -11.98 -5.51
C TYR A 208 -8.51 -10.74 -6.31
N HIS A 209 -8.07 -9.67 -5.65
CA HIS A 209 -7.43 -8.54 -6.35
C HIS A 209 -6.01 -8.93 -6.76
N TRP A 210 -5.66 -8.72 -8.03
CA TRP A 210 -4.37 -9.20 -8.57
C TRP A 210 -3.59 -8.16 -9.39
N PHE A 211 -4.09 -6.93 -9.56
CA PHE A 211 -3.43 -5.95 -10.43
C PHE A 211 -2.02 -5.55 -9.95
N GLY A 212 -1.78 -5.56 -8.62
CA GLY A 212 -0.43 -5.32 -8.09
C GLY A 212 0.56 -6.45 -8.39
N HIS A 213 0.07 -7.70 -8.44
CA HIS A 213 0.89 -8.87 -8.80
C HIS A 213 1.19 -8.89 -10.29
N MET A 214 0.20 -8.50 -11.10
CA MET A 214 0.38 -8.25 -12.52
C MET A 214 1.46 -7.20 -12.78
N HIS A 215 1.45 -6.05 -12.08
CA HIS A 215 2.50 -5.04 -12.25
C HIS A 215 3.91 -5.64 -12.03
N MET A 216 4.09 -6.44 -10.98
CA MET A 216 5.36 -7.14 -10.74
C MET A 216 5.74 -8.09 -11.90
N ALA A 217 4.75 -8.80 -12.47
CA ALA A 217 4.95 -9.63 -13.64
C ALA A 217 5.40 -8.82 -14.86
N VAL A 218 4.74 -7.69 -15.14
CA VAL A 218 5.09 -6.81 -16.28
C VAL A 218 6.51 -6.25 -16.15
N VAL A 219 6.91 -5.84 -14.95
CA VAL A 219 8.28 -5.40 -14.67
C VAL A 219 9.28 -6.52 -15.04
N GLY A 220 9.00 -7.76 -14.63
CA GLY A 220 9.84 -8.91 -14.96
C GLY A 220 9.89 -9.22 -16.46
N LEU A 221 8.73 -9.15 -17.14
CA LEU A 221 8.59 -9.45 -18.57
C LEU A 221 9.27 -8.42 -19.47
N ILE A 222 9.03 -7.12 -19.24
CA ILE A 222 9.61 -6.04 -20.06
C ILE A 222 11.04 -5.72 -19.63
N GLY A 223 11.29 -5.66 -18.32
CA GLY A 223 12.59 -5.29 -17.77
C GLY A 223 13.61 -6.43 -17.80
N HIS A 224 13.18 -7.68 -18.02
CA HIS A 224 14.01 -8.88 -17.86
C HIS A 224 14.74 -8.90 -16.51
N ILE A 225 13.96 -8.71 -15.44
CA ILE A 225 14.41 -8.70 -14.04
C ILE A 225 13.81 -9.91 -13.33
N ASP A 226 14.60 -10.60 -12.49
CA ASP A 226 14.06 -11.72 -11.71
C ASP A 226 12.94 -11.23 -10.76
N LEU A 227 11.83 -11.97 -10.71
CA LEU A 227 10.65 -11.57 -9.92
C LEU A 227 10.95 -11.41 -8.42
N THR A 228 11.94 -12.14 -7.88
CA THR A 228 12.36 -11.97 -6.48
C THR A 228 13.03 -10.60 -6.25
N VAL A 229 13.80 -10.11 -7.23
CA VAL A 229 14.37 -8.76 -7.19
C VAL A 229 13.26 -7.73 -7.34
N VAL A 230 12.31 -7.95 -8.25
CA VAL A 230 11.17 -7.05 -8.44
C VAL A 230 10.36 -6.90 -7.14
N SER A 231 9.91 -8.02 -6.55
CA SER A 231 9.03 -8.00 -5.39
C SER A 231 9.72 -7.52 -4.11
N LEU A 232 10.97 -7.94 -3.87
CA LEU A 232 11.67 -7.68 -2.60
C LEU A 232 12.56 -6.45 -2.64
N ARG A 233 12.82 -5.85 -3.81
CA ARG A 233 13.70 -4.67 -3.93
C ARG A 233 13.10 -3.50 -4.69
N LEU A 234 12.38 -3.71 -5.79
CA LEU A 234 12.09 -2.62 -6.73
C LEU A 234 10.65 -2.09 -6.63
N ALA A 235 9.66 -2.98 -6.60
CA ALA A 235 8.25 -2.62 -6.65
C ALA A 235 7.84 -1.74 -5.45
N VAL A 236 8.18 -2.16 -4.23
CA VAL A 236 7.78 -1.43 -3.01
C VAL A 236 8.39 -0.03 -2.95
N PRO A 237 9.72 0.17 -3.10
CA PRO A 237 10.29 1.51 -3.12
C PRO A 237 9.76 2.37 -4.27
N GLY A 238 9.66 1.82 -5.49
CA GLY A 238 9.18 2.55 -6.67
C GLY A 238 7.76 3.08 -6.50
N LEU A 239 6.83 2.21 -6.08
CA LEU A 239 5.43 2.59 -5.86
C LEU A 239 5.26 3.55 -4.66
N SER A 240 6.08 3.39 -3.62
CA SER A 240 6.09 4.31 -2.48
C SER A 240 6.56 5.70 -2.89
N LEU A 241 7.64 5.81 -3.68
CA LEU A 241 8.11 7.09 -4.21
C LEU A 241 7.08 7.77 -5.11
N ALA A 242 6.40 7.00 -5.98
CA ALA A 242 5.29 7.51 -6.77
C ALA A 242 4.15 8.05 -5.89
N SER A 243 3.80 7.33 -4.83
CA SER A 243 2.74 7.71 -3.89
C SER A 243 3.13 8.91 -3.01
N VAL A 244 4.39 9.06 -2.62
CA VAL A 244 4.92 10.26 -1.94
C VAL A 244 4.74 11.48 -2.84
N LEU A 245 5.17 11.38 -4.10
CA LEU A 245 5.04 12.45 -5.08
C LEU A 245 3.57 12.80 -5.35
N LEU A 246 2.72 11.81 -5.56
CA LEU A 246 1.28 12.01 -5.75
C LEU A 246 0.64 12.66 -4.53
N THR A 247 0.97 12.21 -3.31
CA THR A 247 0.44 12.84 -2.08
C THR A 247 0.78 14.33 -2.04
N ALA A 248 2.04 14.68 -2.34
CA ALA A 248 2.50 16.06 -2.34
C ALA A 248 1.86 16.91 -3.46
N VAL A 249 1.74 16.35 -4.66
CA VAL A 249 1.14 17.01 -5.82
C VAL A 249 -0.35 17.22 -5.63
N ILE A 250 -1.08 16.18 -5.22
CA ILE A 250 -2.53 16.24 -5.02
C ILE A 250 -2.86 17.15 -3.85
N GLY A 251 -2.12 17.08 -2.74
CA GLY A 251 -2.31 17.99 -1.62
C GLY A 251 -2.05 19.45 -2.00
N TRP A 252 -1.08 19.73 -2.88
CA TRP A 252 -0.91 21.06 -3.47
C TRP A 252 -2.13 21.42 -4.33
N ARG A 253 -2.54 20.53 -5.23
CA ARG A 253 -3.63 20.78 -6.18
C ARG A 253 -4.95 21.11 -5.49
N VAL A 254 -5.38 20.29 -4.52
CA VAL A 254 -6.69 20.44 -3.85
C VAL A 254 -6.74 21.65 -2.91
N SER A 255 -5.59 22.13 -2.44
CA SER A 255 -5.52 23.26 -1.51
C SER A 255 -5.09 24.58 -2.17
N GLY A 256 -4.60 24.52 -3.41
CA GLY A 256 -3.88 25.61 -4.09
C GLY A 256 -2.51 25.94 -3.47
N LYS A 257 -2.04 25.20 -2.45
CA LYS A 257 -0.89 25.57 -1.62
C LYS A 257 0.19 24.48 -1.62
N PRO A 258 1.42 24.77 -2.11
CA PRO A 258 2.49 23.77 -2.18
C PRO A 258 2.77 23.10 -0.83
N TYR A 259 2.91 23.89 0.23
CA TYR A 259 3.27 23.39 1.56
C TYR A 259 2.15 22.58 2.23
N ALA A 260 0.89 22.69 1.82
CA ALA A 260 -0.17 21.78 2.25
C ALA A 260 0.09 20.36 1.71
N GLY A 261 0.51 20.26 0.45
CA GLY A 261 0.95 19.01 -0.15
C GLY A 261 2.19 18.43 0.52
N ALA A 262 3.19 19.26 0.79
CA ALA A 262 4.38 18.83 1.53
C ALA A 262 4.03 18.30 2.94
N ALA A 263 3.14 18.99 3.66
CA ALA A 263 2.65 18.55 4.97
C ALA A 263 1.88 17.22 4.88
N ALA A 264 1.02 17.05 3.87
CA ALA A 264 0.31 15.79 3.64
C ALA A 264 1.29 14.62 3.35
N ALA A 265 2.33 14.85 2.56
CA ALA A 265 3.36 13.84 2.30
C ALA A 265 4.13 13.45 3.56
N VAL A 266 4.49 14.42 4.41
CA VAL A 266 5.13 14.15 5.71
C VAL A 266 4.20 13.36 6.64
N LEU A 267 2.92 13.74 6.71
CA LEU A 267 1.93 13.04 7.54
C LEU A 267 1.67 11.59 7.12
N MET A 268 1.77 11.31 5.82
CA MET A 268 1.54 9.98 5.25
C MET A 268 2.77 9.08 5.36
N TRP A 269 3.98 9.63 5.13
CA TRP A 269 5.20 8.84 4.88
C TRP A 269 6.31 9.03 5.92
N VAL A 270 6.20 9.97 6.85
CA VAL A 270 7.22 10.24 7.87
C VAL A 270 6.66 10.08 9.28
N ILE A 271 5.42 10.52 9.50
CA ILE A 271 4.74 10.45 10.79
C ILE A 271 3.87 9.18 10.84
N GLY A 272 4.18 8.27 11.77
CA GLY A 272 3.39 7.05 12.00
C GLY A 272 2.35 7.18 13.12
N GLU A 273 1.85 6.04 13.58
CA GLU A 273 0.75 5.95 14.56
C GLU A 273 1.14 6.42 15.95
N VAL A 274 0.17 6.99 16.67
CA VAL A 274 0.37 7.27 18.10
C VAL A 274 0.26 5.95 18.84
N SER A 275 1.39 5.40 19.24
CA SER A 275 1.47 4.20 20.07
C SER A 275 2.56 4.34 21.12
N PHE A 276 2.34 3.82 22.33
CA PHE A 276 3.36 3.72 23.38
C PHE A 276 3.44 2.32 23.95
N SER A 277 3.37 1.34 23.07
CA SER A 277 3.47 -0.07 23.42
C SER A 277 4.88 -0.60 23.17
N ASN A 278 5.20 -1.78 23.71
CA ASN A 278 6.38 -2.48 23.24
C ASN A 278 6.31 -2.60 21.73
N PRO A 279 7.44 -2.49 21.04
CA PRO A 279 7.41 -2.48 19.60
C PRO A 279 6.86 -3.82 19.01
N LEU A 280 6.91 -4.93 19.74
CA LEU A 280 6.28 -6.22 19.39
C LEU A 280 4.76 -6.28 19.63
N THR A 281 4.14 -5.27 20.25
CA THR A 281 2.69 -5.21 20.45
C THR A 281 2.08 -4.12 19.58
N GLN A 282 1.37 -4.53 18.53
CA GLN A 282 0.72 -3.63 17.56
C GLN A 282 -0.79 -3.89 17.51
N PRO A 283 -1.56 -3.41 18.51
CA PRO A 283 -2.96 -3.80 18.67
C PRO A 283 -3.82 -3.46 17.45
N PHE A 284 -3.56 -2.35 16.76
CA PHE A 284 -4.31 -1.96 15.56
C PHE A 284 -3.51 -2.12 14.26
N GLY A 285 -2.34 -2.78 14.34
CA GLY A 285 -1.32 -2.79 13.29
C GLY A 285 -0.69 -1.41 13.05
N THR A 286 0.27 -1.32 12.13
CA THR A 286 0.77 -0.02 11.66
C THR A 286 0.21 0.31 10.28
N GLN A 287 0.08 1.60 9.96
CA GLN A 287 -0.37 2.03 8.63
C GLN A 287 0.68 1.63 7.60
N VAL A 288 1.94 1.98 7.88
CA VAL A 288 3.04 1.83 6.93
C VAL A 288 3.44 0.37 6.73
N ARG A 289 3.77 -0.39 7.78
CA ARG A 289 4.22 -1.78 7.65
C ARG A 289 3.16 -2.66 6.97
N PHE A 290 1.91 -2.48 7.37
CA PHE A 290 0.80 -3.29 6.85
C PHE A 290 0.43 -2.92 5.41
N ALA A 291 0.43 -1.64 5.05
CA ALA A 291 0.06 -1.19 3.71
C ALA A 291 1.19 -1.28 2.67
N VAL A 292 2.46 -1.26 3.11
CA VAL A 292 3.59 -1.04 2.20
C VAL A 292 4.22 -2.32 1.69
N TRP A 293 4.60 -3.25 2.57
CA TRP A 293 5.21 -4.51 2.13
C TRP A 293 4.45 -5.77 2.56
N HIS A 294 3.63 -5.74 3.62
CA HIS A 294 2.73 -6.87 3.89
C HIS A 294 1.58 -6.90 2.87
N GLY A 295 0.95 -5.76 2.61
CA GLY A 295 -0.10 -5.61 1.61
C GLY A 295 0.33 -4.77 0.42
N MET A 296 1.32 -5.20 -0.38
CA MET A 296 1.85 -4.42 -1.53
C MET A 296 0.75 -3.95 -2.50
N SER A 297 -0.31 -4.75 -2.62
CA SER A 297 -1.58 -4.44 -3.29
C SER A 297 -2.18 -3.08 -2.90
N LEU A 298 -2.14 -2.69 -1.62
CA LEU A 298 -2.63 -1.39 -1.16
C LEU A 298 -1.71 -0.25 -1.59
N THR A 299 -0.39 -0.43 -1.54
CA THR A 299 0.55 0.61 -2.03
C THR A 299 0.40 0.85 -3.52
N TYR A 300 0.16 -0.21 -4.31
CA TYR A 300 -0.24 -0.08 -5.70
C TYR A 300 -1.58 0.66 -5.85
N SER A 301 -2.58 0.33 -5.01
CA SER A 301 -3.89 1.00 -5.00
C SER A 301 -3.82 2.48 -4.61
N TRP A 302 -2.90 2.89 -3.74
CA TRP A 302 -2.71 4.30 -3.35
C TRP A 302 -2.30 5.20 -4.51
N VAL A 303 -1.49 4.70 -5.45
CA VAL A 303 -1.14 5.45 -6.67
C VAL A 303 -2.43 5.86 -7.42
N PHE A 304 -3.36 4.91 -7.59
CA PHE A 304 -4.64 5.18 -8.26
C PHE A 304 -5.61 5.97 -7.39
N LEU A 305 -5.68 5.70 -6.09
CA LEU A 305 -6.59 6.40 -5.18
C LEU A 305 -6.21 7.89 -5.07
N LEU A 306 -4.92 8.22 -4.94
CA LEU A 306 -4.44 9.60 -4.93
C LEU A 306 -4.74 10.30 -6.27
N ALA A 307 -4.44 9.64 -7.39
CA ALA A 307 -4.75 10.18 -8.71
C ALA A 307 -6.25 10.38 -8.93
N LEU A 308 -7.08 9.45 -8.44
CA LEU A 308 -8.54 9.56 -8.45
C LEU A 308 -9.00 10.77 -7.64
N ILE A 309 -8.45 10.99 -6.43
CA ILE A 309 -8.77 12.16 -5.61
C ILE A 309 -8.44 13.44 -6.37
N GLY A 310 -7.29 13.50 -7.04
CA GLY A 310 -6.88 14.63 -7.88
C GLY A 310 -7.84 14.91 -9.04
N VAL A 311 -8.24 13.86 -9.77
CA VAL A 311 -9.17 14.00 -10.90
C VAL A 311 -10.58 14.40 -10.43
N VAL A 312 -11.07 13.78 -9.36
CA VAL A 312 -12.38 14.11 -8.77
C VAL A 312 -12.40 15.55 -8.27
N ALA A 313 -11.35 16.02 -7.59
CA ALA A 313 -11.26 17.42 -7.15
C ALA A 313 -11.43 18.40 -8.32
N VAL A 314 -10.77 18.15 -9.46
CA VAL A 314 -10.92 18.98 -10.65
C VAL A 314 -12.32 18.90 -11.25
N LEU A 315 -12.93 17.71 -11.28
CA LEU A 315 -14.31 17.54 -11.78
C LEU A 315 -15.35 18.23 -10.91
N LEU A 316 -15.13 18.25 -9.59
CA LEU A 316 -15.99 18.95 -8.63
C LEU A 316 -15.95 20.47 -8.80
N GLU A 317 -14.83 21.02 -9.26
CA GLU A 317 -14.71 22.44 -9.63
C GLU A 317 -15.18 22.72 -11.07
N ARG A 318 -14.91 21.81 -12.02
CA ARG A 318 -15.06 22.02 -13.47
C ARG A 318 -15.69 20.82 -14.17
N ALA A 319 -17.01 20.69 -14.05
CA ALA A 319 -17.79 19.54 -14.53
C ALA A 319 -17.80 19.26 -16.06
N ARG A 320 -17.17 20.08 -16.91
CA ARG A 320 -17.26 19.95 -18.39
C ARG A 320 -16.11 19.18 -19.05
N ALA A 321 -15.23 18.55 -18.29
CA ALA A 321 -14.07 17.82 -18.84
C ALA A 321 -14.38 16.32 -19.02
N THR A 322 -14.97 15.92 -20.15
CA THR A 322 -15.35 14.52 -20.45
C THR A 322 -14.18 13.53 -20.30
N GLY A 323 -12.97 13.89 -20.76
CA GLY A 323 -11.77 13.05 -20.61
C GLY A 323 -11.41 12.74 -19.15
N LEU A 324 -11.75 13.62 -18.21
CA LEU A 324 -11.52 13.38 -16.78
C LEU A 324 -12.50 12.37 -16.18
N TYR A 325 -13.73 12.28 -16.68
CA TYR A 325 -14.66 11.21 -16.26
C TYR A 325 -14.15 9.83 -16.68
N VAL A 326 -13.57 9.72 -17.88
CA VAL A 326 -12.94 8.48 -18.34
C VAL A 326 -11.75 8.12 -17.43
N LEU A 327 -10.86 9.08 -17.14
CA LEU A 327 -9.77 8.83 -16.19
C LEU A 327 -10.27 8.44 -14.79
N ALA A 328 -11.31 9.10 -14.28
CA ALA A 328 -11.88 8.76 -12.99
C ALA A 328 -12.40 7.32 -12.97
N PHE A 329 -13.15 6.91 -14.00
CA PHE A 329 -13.63 5.53 -14.13
C PHE A 329 -12.48 4.52 -14.20
N LEU A 330 -11.44 4.80 -14.99
CA LEU A 330 -10.27 3.93 -15.09
C LEU A 330 -9.50 3.83 -13.77
N PHE A 331 -9.33 4.93 -13.03
CA PHE A 331 -8.72 4.89 -11.70
C PHE A 331 -9.59 4.17 -10.67
N MET A 332 -10.92 4.27 -10.75
CA MET A 332 -11.82 3.49 -9.89
C MET A 332 -11.64 1.98 -10.15
N LEU A 333 -11.62 1.56 -11.41
CA LEU A 333 -11.42 0.16 -11.81
C LEU A 333 -10.02 -0.35 -11.41
N ALA A 334 -8.98 0.44 -11.67
CA ALA A 334 -7.61 0.10 -11.30
C ALA A 334 -7.41 0.04 -9.78
N SER A 335 -7.98 0.99 -9.03
CA SER A 335 -7.85 1.06 -7.58
C SER A 335 -8.55 -0.12 -6.90
N THR A 336 -9.75 -0.51 -7.34
CA THR A 336 -10.48 -1.68 -6.78
C THR A 336 -9.82 -3.01 -7.18
N GLY A 337 -9.30 -3.13 -8.41
CA GLY A 337 -8.55 -4.31 -8.85
C GLY A 337 -7.14 -4.42 -8.25
N ALA A 338 -6.59 -3.30 -7.76
CA ALA A 338 -5.40 -3.28 -6.93
C ALA A 338 -5.73 -3.63 -5.46
N LYS A 339 -6.79 -3.04 -4.90
CA LYS A 339 -7.26 -3.31 -3.54
C LYS A 339 -8.75 -3.00 -3.40
N ALA A 340 -9.54 -4.00 -3.04
CA ALA A 340 -11.01 -3.90 -2.95
C ALA A 340 -11.53 -2.81 -1.99
N SER A 341 -10.74 -2.40 -0.99
CA SER A 341 -11.17 -1.49 0.06
C SER A 341 -11.21 -0.01 -0.35
N SER A 342 -10.52 0.38 -1.42
CA SER A 342 -10.37 1.80 -1.79
C SER A 342 -11.65 2.41 -2.38
N LEU A 343 -12.34 1.69 -3.27
CA LEU A 343 -13.50 2.20 -3.99
C LEU A 343 -14.75 2.41 -3.09
N PRO A 344 -15.08 1.52 -2.14
CA PRO A 344 -16.17 1.77 -1.19
C PRO A 344 -15.99 3.05 -0.37
N VAL A 345 -14.75 3.37 0.04
CA VAL A 345 -14.44 4.62 0.75
C VAL A 345 -14.65 5.83 -0.14
N ALA A 346 -14.17 5.79 -1.39
CA ALA A 346 -14.34 6.87 -2.35
C ALA A 346 -15.83 7.08 -2.71
N LEU A 347 -16.62 6.01 -2.84
CA LEU A 347 -18.07 6.09 -3.08
C LEU A 347 -18.81 6.72 -1.90
N ALA A 348 -18.48 6.35 -0.66
CA ALA A 348 -19.04 6.98 0.53
C ALA A 348 -18.68 8.48 0.61
N ALA A 349 -17.44 8.83 0.27
CA ALA A 349 -17.00 10.22 0.16
C ALA A 349 -17.80 11.00 -0.90
N LEU A 350 -18.00 10.44 -2.09
CA LEU A 350 -18.84 11.04 -3.13
C LEU A 350 -20.31 11.17 -2.69
N GLY A 351 -20.84 10.19 -1.97
CA GLY A 351 -22.18 10.24 -1.37
C GLY A 351 -22.34 11.41 -0.40
N MET A 352 -21.32 11.68 0.43
CA MET A 352 -21.31 12.84 1.31
C MET A 352 -21.32 14.16 0.54
N VAL A 353 -20.52 14.28 -0.52
CA VAL A 353 -20.54 15.46 -1.41
C VAL A 353 -21.91 15.61 -2.07
N TRP A 354 -22.48 14.52 -2.57
CA TRP A 354 -23.77 14.51 -3.23
C TRP A 354 -24.86 15.03 -2.29
N LEU A 355 -24.91 14.51 -1.05
CA LEU A 355 -25.86 14.94 -0.03
C LEU A 355 -25.67 16.42 0.34
N ALA A 356 -24.42 16.84 0.59
CA ALA A 356 -24.12 18.23 0.93
C ALA A 356 -24.55 19.21 -0.17
N LEU A 357 -24.26 18.87 -1.43
CA LEU A 357 -24.65 19.68 -2.59
C LEU A 357 -26.16 19.66 -2.83
N LEU A 358 -26.82 18.52 -2.66
CA LEU A 358 -28.27 18.42 -2.78
C LEU A 358 -28.97 19.29 -1.72
N VAL A 359 -28.51 19.24 -0.47
CA VAL A 359 -29.08 20.03 0.63
C VAL A 359 -28.81 21.53 0.41
N ALA A 360 -27.60 21.90 0.00
CA ALA A 360 -27.20 23.30 -0.18
C ALA A 360 -27.83 23.94 -1.43
N LYS A 361 -27.88 23.22 -2.55
CA LYS A 361 -28.34 23.76 -3.85
C LYS A 361 -29.77 23.36 -4.20
N ARG A 362 -30.38 22.43 -3.46
CA ARG A 362 -31.73 21.87 -3.71
C ARG A 362 -31.94 21.36 -5.14
N ARG A 363 -30.86 20.90 -5.77
CA ARG A 363 -30.84 20.35 -7.14
C ARG A 363 -29.90 19.16 -7.20
N ILE A 364 -30.20 18.21 -8.08
CA ILE A 364 -29.37 17.02 -8.29
C ILE A 364 -27.99 17.46 -8.81
N PRO A 365 -26.89 17.16 -8.09
CA PRO A 365 -25.55 17.47 -8.56
C PRO A 365 -25.11 16.42 -9.58
N TRP A 366 -25.62 16.53 -10.82
CA TRP A 366 -25.34 15.61 -11.92
C TRP A 366 -23.85 15.22 -12.08
N PRO A 367 -22.87 16.14 -11.94
CA PRO A 367 -21.46 15.77 -12.02
C PRO A 367 -21.05 14.70 -11.01
N VAL A 368 -21.56 14.79 -9.78
CA VAL A 368 -21.31 13.83 -8.70
C VAL A 368 -22.14 12.56 -8.91
N THR A 369 -23.39 12.70 -9.37
CA THR A 369 -24.23 11.54 -9.74
C THR A 369 -23.56 10.67 -10.80
N VAL A 370 -22.97 11.26 -11.84
CA VAL A 370 -22.22 10.53 -12.87
C VAL A 370 -21.00 9.82 -12.26
N LEU A 371 -20.24 10.49 -11.37
CA LEU A 371 -19.12 9.84 -10.68
C LEU A 371 -19.55 8.66 -9.81
N ILE A 372 -20.67 8.79 -9.09
CA ILE A 372 -21.23 7.69 -8.30
C ILE A 372 -21.67 6.54 -9.22
N ALA A 373 -22.37 6.83 -10.32
CA ALA A 373 -22.80 5.82 -11.27
C ALA A 373 -21.60 5.07 -11.89
N LEU A 374 -20.56 5.79 -12.30
CA LEU A 374 -19.31 5.22 -12.79
C LEU A 374 -18.61 4.37 -11.71
N GLY A 375 -18.58 4.84 -10.47
CA GLY A 375 -17.99 4.09 -9.37
C GLY A 375 -18.77 2.82 -9.02
N LEU A 376 -20.11 2.87 -9.05
CA LEU A 376 -20.96 1.68 -8.88
C LEU A 376 -20.76 0.69 -10.03
N ALA A 377 -20.65 1.18 -11.27
CA ALA A 377 -20.34 0.33 -12.43
C ALA A 377 -18.95 -0.31 -12.30
N ALA A 378 -17.93 0.45 -11.91
CA ALA A 378 -16.58 -0.09 -11.68
C ALA A 378 -16.57 -1.13 -10.55
N GLN A 379 -17.31 -0.88 -9.46
CA GLN A 379 -17.46 -1.84 -8.37
C GLN A 379 -18.17 -3.11 -8.84
N LEU A 380 -19.24 -2.99 -9.63
CA LEU A 380 -19.95 -4.15 -10.17
C LEU A 380 -19.05 -4.98 -11.10
N ILE A 381 -18.29 -4.33 -11.99
CA ILE A 381 -17.32 -5.00 -12.86
C ILE A 381 -16.28 -5.74 -12.02
N ALA A 382 -15.72 -5.10 -10.99
CA ALA A 382 -14.75 -5.74 -10.11
C ALA A 382 -15.34 -6.94 -9.36
N THR A 383 -16.54 -6.79 -8.80
CA THR A 383 -17.26 -7.87 -8.10
C THR A 383 -17.52 -9.05 -9.03
N ALA A 384 -17.91 -8.81 -10.29
CA ALA A 384 -18.21 -9.86 -11.25
C ALA A 384 -16.93 -10.53 -11.80
N VAL A 385 -15.96 -9.73 -12.26
CA VAL A 385 -14.78 -10.21 -13.01
C VAL A 385 -13.66 -10.68 -12.07
N LEU A 386 -13.36 -9.91 -11.03
CA LEU A 386 -12.23 -10.20 -10.13
C LEU A 386 -12.67 -11.09 -8.98
N PHE A 387 -13.79 -10.78 -8.34
CA PHE A 387 -14.23 -11.48 -7.14
C PHE A 387 -15.23 -12.61 -7.41
N ARG A 388 -15.80 -12.71 -8.62
CA ARG A 388 -16.86 -13.67 -8.98
C ARG A 388 -17.95 -13.78 -7.91
N PHE A 389 -18.38 -12.63 -7.39
CA PHE A 389 -19.37 -12.49 -6.31
C PHE A 389 -19.02 -13.20 -4.99
N ARG A 390 -17.74 -13.50 -4.75
CA ARG A 390 -17.24 -14.00 -3.45
C ARG A 390 -16.98 -12.84 -2.49
N THR A 391 -17.40 -12.99 -1.24
CA THR A 391 -17.32 -11.95 -0.20
C THR A 391 -16.07 -12.02 0.67
N TYR A 392 -15.32 -13.14 0.64
CA TYR A 392 -14.14 -13.36 1.47
C TYR A 392 -14.39 -13.18 2.98
N GLY A 393 -15.58 -13.58 3.44
CA GLY A 393 -15.97 -13.50 4.85
C GLY A 393 -16.39 -12.11 5.31
N LEU A 394 -16.43 -11.10 4.41
CA LEU A 394 -16.89 -9.76 4.75
C LEU A 394 -18.39 -9.81 5.10
N ALA A 395 -18.73 -9.49 6.35
CA ALA A 395 -20.09 -9.42 6.84
C ALA A 395 -20.31 -8.14 7.65
N LEU A 396 -21.55 -7.64 7.70
CA LEU A 396 -21.88 -6.51 8.57
C LEU A 396 -21.94 -7.02 10.00
N ASP A 397 -21.00 -6.59 10.83
CA ASP A 397 -20.84 -7.02 12.21
C ASP A 397 -20.11 -5.91 12.98
N PRO A 398 -20.86 -4.91 13.47
CA PRO A 398 -20.29 -3.69 14.03
C PRO A 398 -19.37 -3.98 15.22
N LEU A 399 -18.22 -3.31 15.25
CA LEU A 399 -17.20 -3.38 16.30
C LEU A 399 -16.49 -4.74 16.47
N SER A 400 -16.88 -5.77 15.71
CA SER A 400 -16.28 -7.12 15.76
C SER A 400 -14.75 -7.15 15.63
N ASN A 401 -14.18 -6.30 14.76
CA ASN A 401 -12.73 -6.22 14.58
C ASN A 401 -11.97 -5.71 15.82
N LEU A 402 -12.67 -5.08 16.76
CA LEU A 402 -12.13 -4.60 18.02
C LEU A 402 -12.59 -5.46 19.22
N ALA A 403 -13.52 -6.40 19.00
CA ALA A 403 -14.11 -7.21 20.06
C ALA A 403 -13.10 -8.09 20.81
N VAL A 404 -12.07 -8.53 20.10
CA VAL A 404 -10.92 -9.22 20.68
C VAL A 404 -10.26 -8.47 21.86
N PHE A 405 -10.42 -7.14 21.94
CA PHE A 405 -9.89 -6.34 23.05
C PHE A 405 -10.83 -6.18 24.24
N TRP A 406 -12.06 -6.70 24.21
CA TRP A 406 -12.98 -6.59 25.34
C TRP A 406 -13.77 -7.87 25.66
N ASP A 407 -13.73 -8.86 24.77
CA ASP A 407 -14.31 -10.19 24.96
C ASP A 407 -13.69 -10.86 26.20
N GLY A 408 -14.50 -10.96 27.25
CA GLY A 408 -14.08 -11.45 28.57
C GLY A 408 -15.26 -12.01 29.35
N PRO A 409 -15.13 -12.21 30.67
CA PRO A 409 -16.14 -12.89 31.49
C PRO A 409 -17.55 -12.29 31.32
N ALA A 410 -18.53 -13.17 31.12
CA ALA A 410 -19.91 -12.81 30.81
C ALA A 410 -20.64 -12.07 31.95
N ASP A 411 -20.09 -12.08 33.16
CA ASP A 411 -20.65 -11.50 34.39
C ASP A 411 -20.20 -10.06 34.66
N ARG A 412 -19.50 -9.41 33.72
CA ARG A 412 -19.04 -8.02 33.87
C ARG A 412 -20.22 -7.03 33.94
N PRO A 413 -20.29 -6.13 34.95
CA PRO A 413 -21.28 -5.06 35.01
C PRO A 413 -21.28 -4.16 33.76
N LEU A 414 -22.47 -3.76 33.29
CA LEU A 414 -22.65 -2.99 32.05
C LEU A 414 -21.76 -1.73 31.98
N TRP A 415 -21.68 -0.95 33.06
CA TRP A 415 -20.87 0.28 33.07
C TRP A 415 -19.37 0.01 32.85
N LYS A 416 -18.84 -1.11 33.38
CA LYS A 416 -17.44 -1.52 33.16
C LYS A 416 -17.25 -1.95 31.71
N HIS A 417 -18.22 -2.68 31.16
CA HIS A 417 -18.19 -3.11 29.76
C HIS A 417 -18.17 -1.90 28.82
N LEU A 418 -19.10 -0.94 28.99
CA LEU A 418 -19.15 0.29 28.19
C LEU A 418 -17.88 1.14 28.32
N LEU A 419 -17.30 1.23 29.53
CA LEU A 419 -16.02 1.93 29.73
C LEU A 419 -14.87 1.28 28.95
N ILE A 420 -14.79 -0.05 28.94
CA ILE A 420 -13.75 -0.78 28.19
C ILE A 420 -13.97 -0.61 26.69
N VAL A 421 -15.19 -0.82 26.19
CA VAL A 421 -15.51 -0.63 24.76
C VAL A 421 -15.20 0.80 24.32
N GLY A 422 -15.66 1.80 25.08
CA GLY A 422 -15.36 3.20 24.83
C GLY A 422 -13.87 3.52 24.87
N GLY A 423 -13.13 2.94 25.82
CA GLY A 423 -11.68 3.04 25.91
C GLY A 423 -10.96 2.43 24.71
N VAL A 424 -11.39 1.26 24.23
CA VAL A 424 -10.81 0.60 23.05
C VAL A 424 -11.07 1.41 21.78
N VAL A 425 -12.31 1.87 21.58
CA VAL A 425 -12.67 2.73 20.44
C VAL A 425 -11.88 4.04 20.48
N LEU A 426 -11.75 4.67 21.66
CA LEU A 426 -10.93 5.86 21.83
C LEU A 426 -9.45 5.57 21.52
N GLY A 427 -8.91 4.45 22.00
CA GLY A 427 -7.54 4.02 21.72
C GLY A 427 -7.30 3.85 20.22
N PHE A 428 -8.24 3.21 19.51
CA PHE A 428 -8.22 3.08 18.05
C PHE A 428 -8.23 4.45 17.34
N LEU A 429 -9.15 5.33 17.71
CA LEU A 429 -9.27 6.67 17.11
C LEU A 429 -8.02 7.53 17.38
N VAL A 430 -7.46 7.46 18.59
CA VAL A 430 -6.22 8.17 18.92
C VAL A 430 -5.05 7.62 18.11
N ASN A 431 -4.92 6.29 18.02
CA ASN A 431 -3.84 5.66 17.27
C ASN A 431 -3.88 5.99 15.77
N MET A 432 -5.06 5.88 15.16
CA MET A 432 -5.24 5.93 13.70
C MET A 432 -5.71 7.28 13.14
N GLN A 433 -6.43 8.08 13.92
CA GLN A 433 -7.18 9.25 13.42
C GLN A 433 -6.75 10.60 14.01
N ILE A 434 -5.91 10.63 15.06
CA ILE A 434 -5.55 11.88 15.76
C ILE A 434 -4.88 12.93 14.85
N ARG A 435 -4.13 12.51 13.83
CA ARG A 435 -3.52 13.40 12.82
C ARG A 435 -4.60 14.20 12.06
N GLY A 436 -5.81 13.67 11.99
CA GLY A 436 -7.00 14.32 11.45
C GLY A 436 -7.37 15.63 12.12
N LEU A 437 -6.98 15.85 13.39
CA LEU A 437 -7.26 17.10 14.09
C LEU A 437 -6.63 18.31 13.38
N ALA A 438 -5.56 18.12 12.61
CA ALA A 438 -4.97 19.17 11.77
C ALA A 438 -5.88 19.63 10.63
N ALA A 439 -6.95 18.90 10.29
CA ALA A 439 -7.99 19.36 9.38
C ALA A 439 -8.94 20.38 10.04
N GLY A 440 -8.91 20.54 11.37
CA GLY A 440 -9.78 21.42 12.15
C GLY A 440 -9.91 22.86 11.63
N PRO A 441 -8.83 23.53 11.17
CA PRO A 441 -8.92 24.86 10.56
C PRO A 441 -9.80 24.95 9.30
N LEU A 442 -10.08 23.84 8.61
CA LEU A 442 -11.07 23.81 7.52
C LEU A 442 -12.50 23.95 8.05
N LEU A 443 -12.73 23.47 9.28
CA LEU A 443 -14.05 23.42 9.92
C LEU A 443 -14.47 24.74 10.56
N THR A 444 -13.57 25.74 10.63
CA THR A 444 -13.90 27.05 11.21
C THR A 444 -14.84 27.88 10.31
N ARG A 445 -14.98 27.49 9.04
CA ARG A 445 -15.94 28.08 8.09
C ARG A 445 -17.28 27.36 8.19
N LYS A 446 -18.38 28.04 7.84
CA LYS A 446 -19.70 27.39 7.86
C LYS A 446 -19.74 26.27 6.81
N PRO A 447 -20.38 25.12 7.09
CA PRO A 447 -20.44 24.01 6.12
C PRO A 447 -21.03 24.38 4.75
N ARG A 448 -21.91 25.38 4.70
CA ARG A 448 -22.48 25.92 3.45
C ARG A 448 -21.45 26.66 2.58
N GLU A 449 -20.35 27.10 3.17
CA GLU A 449 -19.24 27.81 2.51
C GLU A 449 -18.11 26.86 2.13
N TRP A 450 -18.20 25.58 2.48
CA TRP A 450 -17.19 24.60 2.14
C TRP A 450 -17.23 24.26 0.65
N GLU A 451 -16.04 24.22 0.05
CA GLU A 451 -15.88 23.73 -1.31
C GLU A 451 -16.25 22.24 -1.37
N PRO A 452 -16.80 21.74 -2.49
CA PRO A 452 -17.19 20.34 -2.61
C PRO A 452 -16.02 19.36 -2.35
N VAL A 453 -14.79 19.77 -2.67
CA VAL A 453 -13.59 18.98 -2.40
C VAL A 453 -13.31 18.82 -0.89
N VAL A 454 -13.68 19.80 -0.05
CA VAL A 454 -13.55 19.67 1.42
C VAL A 454 -14.50 18.59 1.93
N TRP A 455 -15.75 18.57 1.46
CA TRP A 455 -16.70 17.49 1.77
C TRP A 455 -16.19 16.13 1.31
N PHE A 456 -15.55 16.07 0.14
CA PHE A 456 -14.99 14.83 -0.38
C PHE A 456 -13.85 14.29 0.49
N LEU A 457 -12.90 15.15 0.87
CA LEU A 457 -11.77 14.76 1.71
C LEU A 457 -12.23 14.36 3.13
N LEU A 458 -13.10 15.14 3.75
CA LEU A 458 -13.63 14.81 5.08
C LEU A 458 -14.53 13.57 5.04
N GLY A 459 -15.31 13.39 3.97
CA GLY A 459 -16.15 12.20 3.77
C GLY A 459 -15.34 10.93 3.65
N GLY A 460 -14.26 10.93 2.87
CA GLY A 460 -13.36 9.77 2.77
C GLY A 460 -12.62 9.49 4.09
N ALA A 461 -12.19 10.55 4.78
CA ALA A 461 -11.53 10.47 6.08
C ALA A 461 -12.43 9.82 7.16
N LEU A 462 -13.73 10.09 7.13
CA LEU A 462 -14.71 9.49 8.05
C LEU A 462 -15.18 8.11 7.59
N ALA A 463 -15.37 7.91 6.28
CA ALA A 463 -15.87 6.66 5.72
C ALA A 463 -14.93 5.48 5.96
N GLY A 464 -13.62 5.68 5.85
CA GLY A 464 -12.62 4.63 6.08
C GLY A 464 -12.76 3.93 7.44
N PRO A 465 -12.59 4.66 8.57
CA PRO A 465 -12.77 4.08 9.90
C PRO A 465 -14.22 3.60 10.13
N ALA A 466 -15.25 4.29 9.62
CA ALA A 466 -16.63 3.85 9.77
C ALA A 466 -16.88 2.48 9.13
N LEU A 467 -16.37 2.24 7.92
CA LEU A 467 -16.48 0.95 7.24
C LEU A 467 -15.69 -0.15 7.96
N TYR A 468 -14.49 0.17 8.47
CA TYR A 468 -13.73 -0.77 9.31
C TYR A 468 -14.46 -1.16 10.59
N LEU A 469 -15.15 -0.22 11.22
CA LEU A 469 -15.94 -0.47 12.43
C LEU A 469 -17.28 -1.15 12.12
N ALA A 470 -17.76 -1.16 10.88
CA ALA A 470 -19.03 -1.74 10.50
C ALA A 470 -18.94 -3.20 10.03
N PHE A 471 -17.86 -3.57 9.34
CA PHE A 471 -17.73 -4.89 8.72
C PHE A 471 -16.73 -5.79 9.44
N SER A 472 -17.06 -7.06 9.67
CA SER A 472 -16.11 -8.08 10.16
C SER A 472 -15.15 -8.52 9.06
N THR A 473 -13.88 -8.70 9.45
CA THR A 473 -12.78 -9.49 8.84
C THR A 473 -11.46 -8.80 9.15
N VAL A 474 -10.39 -9.58 9.28
CA VAL A 474 -9.02 -9.01 9.39
C VAL A 474 -8.70 -8.07 8.23
N ASN A 475 -9.30 -8.28 7.05
CA ASN A 475 -9.10 -7.44 5.87
C ASN A 475 -9.91 -6.12 5.89
N ALA A 476 -10.94 -5.97 6.72
CA ALA A 476 -11.71 -4.72 6.82
C ALA A 476 -10.85 -3.52 7.25
N GLN A 477 -9.73 -3.77 7.92
CA GLN A 477 -8.79 -2.71 8.35
C GLN A 477 -8.18 -1.92 7.18
N TYR A 478 -8.24 -2.44 5.95
CA TYR A 478 -7.80 -1.73 4.76
C TYR A 478 -8.76 -0.57 4.37
N PHE A 479 -10.01 -0.55 4.86
CA PHE A 479 -10.89 0.61 4.69
C PHE A 479 -10.36 1.84 5.44
N ALA A 480 -9.92 1.65 6.69
CA ALA A 480 -9.32 2.73 7.48
C ALA A 480 -8.04 3.28 6.82
N ARG A 481 -7.23 2.42 6.21
CA ARG A 481 -6.03 2.79 5.44
C ARG A 481 -6.34 3.56 4.15
N ALA A 482 -7.41 3.20 3.45
CA ALA A 482 -7.89 3.97 2.30
C ALA A 482 -8.41 5.36 2.74
N GLY A 483 -9.22 5.43 3.81
CA GLY A 483 -9.70 6.70 4.37
C GLY A 483 -8.58 7.61 4.87
N PHE A 484 -7.50 7.03 5.40
CA PHE A 484 -6.32 7.76 5.83
C PHE A 484 -5.70 8.62 4.73
N THR A 485 -5.79 8.18 3.46
CA THR A 485 -5.31 8.96 2.30
C THR A 485 -6.05 10.29 2.16
N PHE A 486 -7.37 10.29 2.40
CA PHE A 486 -8.17 11.51 2.39
C PHE A 486 -7.89 12.38 3.63
N LEU A 487 -7.71 11.73 4.79
CA LEU A 487 -7.43 12.37 6.07
C LEU A 487 -6.15 13.23 6.00
N VAL A 488 -5.05 12.69 5.48
CA VAL A 488 -3.76 13.41 5.43
C VAL A 488 -3.80 14.61 4.48
N LEU A 489 -4.58 14.53 3.40
CA LEU A 489 -4.77 15.65 2.47
C LEU A 489 -5.58 16.78 3.13
N ALA A 490 -6.68 16.44 3.82
CA ALA A 490 -7.45 17.40 4.62
C ALA A 490 -6.62 18.01 5.75
N ALA A 491 -5.85 17.18 6.46
CA ALA A 491 -4.98 17.60 7.55
C ALA A 491 -3.86 18.53 7.07
N GLY A 492 -3.21 18.22 5.95
CA GLY A 492 -2.20 19.09 5.33
C GLY A 492 -2.77 20.44 4.91
N TRP A 493 -3.99 20.48 4.37
CA TRP A 493 -4.66 21.72 4.02
C TRP A 493 -5.08 22.54 5.25
N GLY A 494 -5.67 21.92 6.27
CA GLY A 494 -6.00 22.60 7.52
C GLY A 494 -4.75 23.16 8.22
N TYR A 495 -3.66 22.39 8.27
CA TYR A 495 -2.38 22.85 8.80
C TYR A 495 -1.83 24.06 8.03
N ALA A 496 -1.95 24.03 6.70
CA ALA A 496 -1.53 25.15 5.86
C ALA A 496 -2.31 26.45 6.15
N ILE A 497 -3.61 26.35 6.46
CA ILE A 497 -4.42 27.50 6.90
C ILE A 497 -3.95 28.01 8.26
N ALA A 498 -3.70 27.12 9.22
CA ALA A 498 -3.17 27.51 10.54
C ALA A 498 -1.81 28.20 10.43
N LEU A 499 -0.94 27.72 9.54
CA LEU A 499 0.39 28.28 9.31
C LEU A 499 0.33 29.72 8.77
N GLU A 500 -0.53 29.98 7.78
CA GLU A 500 -0.73 31.34 7.24
C GLU A 500 -1.31 32.28 8.28
N ASN A 501 -2.34 31.83 9.01
CA ASN A 501 -3.00 32.63 10.04
C ASN A 501 -2.04 33.02 11.17
N ALA A 502 -1.05 32.18 11.48
CA ALA A 502 -0.03 32.46 12.49
C ALA A 502 0.97 33.56 12.09
N ARG A 503 1.07 33.90 10.80
CA ARG A 503 1.96 34.96 10.24
C ARG A 503 3.37 34.90 10.83
N LEU A 504 3.98 33.72 10.80
CA LEU A 504 5.29 33.49 11.43
C LEU A 504 6.41 34.27 10.72
N THR A 505 7.30 34.87 11.51
CA THR A 505 8.58 35.37 11.01
C THR A 505 9.52 34.19 10.70
N ARG A 506 10.56 34.40 9.88
CA ARG A 506 11.56 33.36 9.60
C ARG A 506 12.18 32.78 10.87
N ARG A 507 12.45 33.61 11.88
CA ARG A 507 12.97 33.16 13.20
C ARG A 507 11.96 32.27 13.93
N ALA A 508 10.68 32.64 13.93
CA ALA A 508 9.64 31.83 14.57
C ALA A 508 9.40 30.51 13.84
N LEU A 509 9.53 30.49 12.50
CA LEU A 509 9.45 29.27 11.71
C LEU A 509 10.61 28.33 12.02
N VAL A 510 11.85 28.86 12.10
CA VAL A 510 13.03 28.07 12.51
C VAL A 510 12.85 27.56 13.94
N ALA A 511 12.35 28.37 14.87
CA ALA A 511 12.08 27.94 16.23
C ALA A 511 11.02 26.82 16.29
N LEU A 512 9.94 26.93 15.50
CA LEU A 512 8.94 25.88 15.39
C LEU A 512 9.55 24.58 14.81
N ALA A 513 10.36 24.69 13.76
CA ALA A 513 11.00 23.54 13.12
C ALA A 513 12.01 22.85 14.07
N SER A 514 12.89 23.62 14.72
CA SER A 514 13.84 23.08 15.69
C SER A 514 13.13 22.48 16.90
N GLY A 515 12.10 23.15 17.43
CA GLY A 515 11.28 22.62 18.52
C GLY A 515 10.55 21.34 18.13
N SER A 516 10.07 21.25 16.89
CA SER A 516 9.45 20.04 16.33
C SER A 516 10.44 18.87 16.26
N ALA A 517 11.66 19.13 15.79
CA ALA A 517 12.71 18.12 15.73
C ALA A 517 13.12 17.63 17.12
N LEU A 518 13.31 18.55 18.07
CA LEU A 518 13.62 18.22 19.47
C LEU A 518 12.50 17.41 20.12
N LEU A 519 11.23 17.79 19.89
CA LEU A 519 10.08 17.03 20.39
C LEU A 519 10.04 15.62 19.80
N ALA A 520 10.22 15.47 18.49
CA ALA A 520 10.25 14.16 17.84
C ALA A 520 11.36 13.26 18.41
N LEU A 521 12.56 13.82 18.64
CA LEU A 521 13.67 13.11 19.28
C LEU A 521 13.37 12.75 20.73
N ALA A 522 12.73 13.65 21.50
CA ALA A 522 12.34 13.38 22.87
C ALA A 522 11.28 12.29 22.98
N LEU A 523 10.28 12.29 22.09
CA LEU A 523 9.25 11.23 22.02
C LEU A 523 9.88 9.87 21.67
N LEU A 524 10.82 9.85 20.72
CA LEU A 524 11.57 8.65 20.38
C LEU A 524 12.40 8.14 21.57
N ALA A 525 13.15 9.01 22.23
CA ALA A 525 13.96 8.65 23.39
C ALA A 525 13.08 8.13 24.54
N ALA A 526 11.93 8.77 24.79
CA ALA A 526 10.98 8.34 25.80
C ALA A 526 10.41 6.95 25.47
N GLN A 527 10.03 6.69 24.21
CA GLN A 527 9.58 5.37 23.80
C GLN A 527 10.67 4.31 24.01
N VAL A 528 11.89 4.54 23.53
CA VAL A 528 12.99 3.56 23.65
C VAL A 528 13.29 3.25 25.12
N ARG A 529 13.21 4.26 26.00
CA ARG A 529 13.56 4.12 27.41
C ARG A 529 12.46 3.52 28.27
N PHE A 530 11.19 3.83 27.99
CA PHE A 530 10.08 3.58 28.91
C PHE A 530 8.95 2.71 28.33
N ALA A 531 8.95 2.41 27.02
CA ALA A 531 7.95 1.50 26.45
C ALA A 531 8.29 0.04 26.80
N SER A 532 7.44 -0.58 27.61
CA SER A 532 7.60 -1.96 28.09
C SER A 532 6.62 -2.92 27.41
N PRO A 533 6.95 -4.23 27.33
CA PRO A 533 5.99 -5.28 26.94
C PRO A 533 4.70 -5.14 27.71
N ASP A 534 3.58 -5.36 27.03
CA ASP A 534 2.33 -5.58 27.75
C ASP A 534 2.46 -6.89 28.53
N GLN A 535 2.21 -6.83 29.83
CA GLN A 535 2.20 -7.98 30.74
C GLN A 535 0.81 -8.21 31.34
N GLY A 536 -0.20 -7.46 30.89
CA GLY A 536 -1.55 -7.60 31.40
C GLY A 536 -2.20 -8.90 30.93
N THR A 537 -3.04 -9.48 31.78
CA THR A 537 -3.79 -10.71 31.51
C THR A 537 -5.17 -10.45 30.90
N HIS A 538 -5.56 -9.19 30.72
CA HIS A 538 -6.85 -8.81 30.19
C HIS A 538 -6.81 -8.57 28.67
N PRO A 539 -7.90 -8.87 27.94
CA PRO A 539 -7.99 -8.62 26.50
C PRO A 539 -7.69 -7.17 26.08
N TYR A 540 -8.05 -6.18 26.92
CA TYR A 540 -7.82 -4.74 26.63
C TYR A 540 -6.42 -4.25 26.99
N SER A 541 -5.60 -5.09 27.63
CA SER A 541 -4.26 -4.70 28.09
C SER A 541 -3.37 -4.10 26.98
N PRO A 542 -3.40 -4.60 25.72
CA PRO A 542 -2.60 -4.02 24.64
C PRO A 542 -2.96 -2.56 24.30
N VAL A 543 -4.17 -2.10 24.66
CA VAL A 543 -4.65 -0.74 24.36
C VAL A 543 -4.29 0.26 25.48
N LEU A 544 -4.10 -0.22 26.71
CA LEU A 544 -3.81 0.66 27.86
C LEU A 544 -2.57 1.54 27.69
N PRO A 545 -1.43 1.07 27.13
CA PRO A 545 -0.26 1.92 26.93
C PRO A 545 -0.55 3.10 26.00
N ILE A 546 -1.36 2.89 24.95
CA ILE A 546 -1.77 3.95 24.02
C ILE A 546 -2.58 5.01 24.78
N LEU A 547 -3.57 4.59 25.58
CA LEU A 547 -4.42 5.50 26.34
C LEU A 547 -3.63 6.27 27.41
N LYS A 548 -2.79 5.60 28.19
CA LYS A 548 -1.98 6.23 29.24
C LYS A 548 -1.01 7.26 28.66
N TRP A 549 -0.33 6.90 27.59
CA TRP A 549 0.59 7.81 26.91
C TRP A 549 -0.13 9.03 26.32
N SER A 550 -1.25 8.78 25.66
CA SER A 550 -2.06 9.83 25.06
C SER A 550 -2.65 10.77 26.12
N ALA A 551 -3.04 10.24 27.28
CA ALA A 551 -3.45 11.04 28.43
C ALA A 551 -2.29 11.89 28.98
N GLY A 552 -1.09 11.33 29.08
CA GLY A 552 0.12 12.08 29.47
C GLY A 552 0.46 13.20 28.49
N LEU A 553 0.46 12.92 27.18
CA LEU A 553 0.65 13.93 26.14
C LEU A 553 -0.45 15.00 26.15
N ALA A 554 -1.70 14.60 26.36
CA ALA A 554 -2.82 15.52 26.49
C ALA A 554 -2.66 16.44 27.71
N LEU A 555 -2.20 15.91 28.86
CA LEU A 555 -1.90 16.71 30.04
C LEU A 555 -0.77 17.70 29.78
N ILE A 556 0.34 17.27 29.16
CA ILE A 556 1.44 18.16 28.75
C ILE A 556 0.93 19.24 27.80
N GLY A 557 0.11 18.88 26.82
CA GLY A 557 -0.52 19.80 25.89
C GLY A 557 -1.44 20.81 26.59
N ALA A 558 -2.24 20.36 27.56
CA ALA A 558 -3.14 21.21 28.35
C ALA A 558 -2.36 22.20 29.23
N LEU A 559 -1.31 21.75 29.91
CA LEU A 559 -0.41 22.60 30.68
C LEU A 559 0.30 23.63 29.78
N GLY A 560 0.80 23.18 28.61
CA GLY A 560 1.40 24.05 27.60
C GLY A 560 0.41 25.09 27.07
N ALA A 561 -0.85 24.71 26.83
CA ALA A 561 -1.90 25.62 26.42
C ALA A 561 -2.25 26.64 27.52
N GLY A 562 -2.29 26.20 28.79
CA GLY A 562 -2.48 27.09 29.94
C GLY A 562 -1.34 28.11 30.07
N ALA A 563 -0.09 27.65 30.01
CA ALA A 563 1.09 28.51 30.01
C ALA A 563 1.09 29.47 28.82
N TRP A 564 0.67 29.02 27.63
CA TRP A 564 0.51 29.85 26.44
C TRP A 564 -0.56 30.94 26.64
N PHE A 565 -1.69 30.59 27.24
CA PHE A 565 -2.79 31.51 27.51
C PHE A 565 -2.41 32.61 28.52
N VAL A 566 -1.58 32.28 29.49
CA VAL A 566 -1.00 33.26 30.43
C VAL A 566 0.09 34.07 29.72
N GLY A 567 1.03 33.40 29.04
CA GLY A 567 2.17 34.04 28.36
C GLY A 567 1.75 35.04 27.29
N ARG A 568 0.67 34.79 26.54
CA ARG A 568 0.16 35.75 25.52
C ARG A 568 -0.35 37.07 26.11
N ARG A 569 -0.60 37.14 27.41
CA ARG A 569 -0.92 38.40 28.11
C ARG A 569 0.32 39.29 28.21
N PHE A 570 1.49 38.69 28.45
CA PHE A 570 2.76 39.38 28.67
C PHE A 570 3.62 39.50 27.39
N ALA A 571 3.46 38.58 26.43
CA ALA A 571 4.19 38.57 25.18
C ALA A 571 3.23 38.64 23.98
N PRO A 572 2.98 39.83 23.40
CA PRO A 572 2.10 40.01 22.24
C PRO A 572 2.50 39.13 21.04
N ALA A 573 3.79 38.79 20.92
CA ALA A 573 4.31 37.90 19.90
C ALA A 573 3.71 36.48 19.92
N LEU A 574 3.08 36.04 21.01
CA LEU A 574 2.42 34.72 21.11
C LEU A 574 0.96 34.73 20.63
N ARG A 575 0.37 35.91 20.40
CA ARG A 575 -1.04 36.02 19.99
C ARG A 575 -1.22 35.45 18.57
N GLY A 576 -2.27 34.63 18.38
CA GLY A 576 -2.61 34.02 17.10
C GLY A 576 -1.79 32.79 16.67
N ARG A 577 -0.73 32.41 17.41
CA ARG A 577 0.16 31.28 17.02
C ARG A 577 -0.12 29.97 17.77
N GLY A 578 -0.93 30.00 18.83
CA GLY A 578 -1.16 28.85 19.71
C GLY A 578 -1.82 27.65 19.00
N VAL A 579 -2.73 27.89 18.06
CA VAL A 579 -3.37 26.82 17.27
C VAL A 579 -2.34 26.06 16.45
N LEU A 580 -1.46 26.77 15.75
CA LEU A 580 -0.40 26.14 14.96
C LEU A 580 0.54 25.30 15.83
N VAL A 581 0.94 25.81 16.99
CA VAL A 581 1.81 25.07 17.94
C VAL A 581 1.10 23.82 18.45
N ALA A 582 -0.17 23.92 18.86
CA ALA A 582 -0.95 22.77 19.33
C ALA A 582 -1.13 21.71 18.24
N LEU A 583 -1.45 22.13 17.00
CA LEU A 583 -1.56 21.20 15.86
C LEU A 583 -0.23 20.54 15.54
N THR A 584 0.88 21.27 15.60
CA THR A 584 2.22 20.72 15.39
C THR A 584 2.56 19.68 16.45
N PHE A 585 2.24 19.94 17.72
CA PHE A 585 2.41 18.97 18.81
C PHE A 585 1.59 17.69 18.57
N VAL A 586 0.31 17.82 18.21
CA VAL A 586 -0.58 16.69 17.91
C VAL A 586 -0.08 15.87 16.74
N MET A 587 0.36 16.52 15.65
CA MET A 587 0.90 15.83 14.48
C MET A 587 2.19 15.07 14.80
N LEU A 588 3.03 15.58 15.70
CA LEU A 588 4.29 14.94 16.08
C LEU A 588 4.12 13.80 17.09
N ALA A 589 2.93 13.60 17.67
CA ALA A 589 2.68 12.57 18.67
C ALA A 589 3.00 11.14 18.19
N GLY A 590 3.03 10.90 16.88
CA GLY A 590 3.41 9.61 16.25
C GLY A 590 4.76 9.63 15.52
N ALA A 591 5.58 10.68 15.71
CA ALA A 591 6.85 10.84 14.98
C ALA A 591 7.89 9.75 15.32
N HIS A 592 7.78 9.11 16.49
CA HIS A 592 8.67 8.03 16.91
C HIS A 592 8.33 6.68 16.27
N HIS A 593 7.13 6.50 15.71
CA HIS A 593 6.64 5.17 15.36
C HIS A 593 7.45 4.43 14.29
N LEU A 594 7.78 5.10 13.16
CA LEU A 594 8.58 4.46 12.09
C LEU A 594 10.03 4.14 12.53
N PRO A 595 10.75 5.03 13.24
CA PRO A 595 12.01 4.64 13.88
C PRO A 595 11.88 3.45 14.83
N MET A 596 10.75 3.33 15.54
CA MET A 596 10.50 2.19 16.42
C MET A 596 10.21 0.88 15.69
N ASP A 597 9.58 0.94 14.52
CA ASP A 597 9.44 -0.20 13.61
C ASP A 597 10.81 -0.69 13.10
N VAL A 598 11.76 0.22 12.84
CA VAL A 598 13.15 -0.15 12.54
C VAL A 598 13.79 -0.81 13.76
N TYR A 599 13.65 -0.22 14.95
CA TYR A 599 14.18 -0.79 16.19
C TYR A 599 13.62 -2.20 16.50
N GLN A 600 12.34 -2.46 16.22
CA GLN A 600 11.75 -3.81 16.27
C GLN A 600 12.49 -4.77 15.38
N THR A 601 12.65 -4.36 14.12
CA THR A 601 13.21 -5.19 13.07
C THR A 601 14.66 -5.58 13.40
N LEU A 602 15.40 -4.68 14.05
CA LEU A 602 16.75 -4.97 14.54
C LEU A 602 16.77 -5.95 15.73
N LYS A 603 15.74 -5.96 16.58
CA LYS A 603 15.63 -6.87 17.74
C LYS A 603 15.06 -8.24 17.40
N ALA A 604 14.13 -8.29 16.45
CA ALA A 604 13.42 -9.48 16.01
C ALA A 604 13.43 -9.52 14.47
N PRO A 605 14.62 -9.77 13.86
CA PRO A 605 14.75 -9.85 12.41
C PRO A 605 13.85 -10.96 11.86
N GLN A 606 13.36 -10.79 10.63
CA GLN A 606 12.54 -11.81 9.97
C GLN A 606 11.26 -12.18 10.74
N GLY A 607 10.63 -11.22 11.43
CA GLY A 607 9.24 -11.39 11.88
C GLY A 607 8.63 -10.29 12.73
N GLY A 608 9.37 -9.64 13.63
CA GLY A 608 8.75 -8.71 14.58
C GLY A 608 7.45 -9.29 15.19
N PRO A 609 6.30 -8.57 15.17
CA PRO A 609 5.01 -9.06 15.68
C PRO A 609 4.20 -9.92 14.70
N TYR A 610 4.73 -10.25 13.51
CA TYR A 610 3.99 -10.96 12.46
C TYR A 610 4.58 -12.35 12.19
N PHE A 611 3.70 -13.28 11.79
CA PHE A 611 4.07 -14.66 11.52
C PHE A 611 5.04 -14.79 10.34
N THR A 612 6.13 -15.52 10.56
CA THR A 612 7.08 -15.85 9.51
C THR A 612 7.21 -17.34 9.32
N ALA A 613 7.38 -17.74 8.07
CA ALA A 613 7.54 -19.12 7.66
C ALA A 613 9.04 -19.45 7.56
N PRO A 614 9.47 -20.66 7.97
CA PRO A 614 10.81 -21.17 7.63
C PRO A 614 11.01 -21.20 6.11
N LEU A 615 12.09 -20.59 5.64
CA LEU A 615 12.46 -20.54 4.23
C LEU A 615 13.98 -20.74 4.10
N PRO A 616 14.48 -21.95 4.41
CA PRO A 616 15.89 -22.26 4.23
C PRO A 616 16.32 -22.11 2.78
N ARG A 617 17.62 -21.85 2.60
CA ARG A 617 18.31 -21.96 1.33
C ARG A 617 17.98 -23.26 0.60
N SER A 618 17.94 -24.40 1.29
CA SER A 618 17.64 -25.69 0.67
C SER A 618 16.29 -25.73 -0.08
N ARG A 619 15.24 -25.07 0.41
CA ARG A 619 13.95 -24.88 -0.31
C ARG A 619 14.13 -23.98 -1.54
N VAL A 620 14.83 -22.86 -1.36
CA VAL A 620 15.05 -21.88 -2.43
C VAL A 620 15.84 -22.52 -3.57
N ASP A 621 16.94 -23.22 -3.28
CA ASP A 621 17.78 -23.87 -4.28
C ASP A 621 16.98 -24.92 -5.09
N ALA A 622 16.15 -25.74 -4.43
CA ALA A 622 15.28 -26.70 -5.12
C ALA A 622 14.22 -26.01 -6.01
N ALA A 623 13.54 -24.98 -5.50
CA ALA A 623 12.55 -24.23 -6.27
C ALA A 623 13.18 -23.51 -7.48
N ARG A 624 14.40 -22.97 -7.31
CA ARG A 624 15.16 -22.34 -8.40
C ARG A 624 15.65 -23.35 -9.42
N TRP A 625 16.03 -24.56 -8.99
CA TRP A 625 16.31 -25.66 -9.91
C TRP A 625 15.08 -26.00 -10.76
N VAL A 626 13.91 -26.17 -10.12
CA VAL A 626 12.64 -26.43 -10.83
C VAL A 626 12.35 -25.33 -11.84
N ARG A 627 12.46 -24.06 -11.45
CA ARG A 627 12.24 -22.92 -12.37
C ARG A 627 13.13 -22.97 -13.61
N ALA A 628 14.38 -23.39 -13.46
CA ALA A 628 15.36 -23.43 -14.55
C ALA A 628 15.18 -24.65 -15.48
N HIS A 629 14.49 -25.70 -15.02
CA HIS A 629 14.37 -26.98 -15.73
C HIS A 629 12.92 -27.37 -16.08
N SER A 630 11.96 -26.47 -15.87
CA SER A 630 10.54 -26.70 -16.20
C SER A 630 9.99 -25.60 -17.10
N ASP A 631 9.00 -25.96 -17.90
CA ASP A 631 8.24 -25.00 -18.71
C ASP A 631 7.28 -24.20 -17.81
N PRO A 632 6.95 -22.94 -18.13
CA PRO A 632 6.04 -22.12 -17.31
C PRO A 632 4.66 -22.73 -17.06
N GLY A 633 4.20 -23.62 -17.96
CA GLY A 633 2.93 -24.32 -17.84
C GLY A 633 2.99 -25.67 -17.12
N ASP A 634 4.18 -26.13 -16.71
CA ASP A 634 4.33 -27.38 -15.97
C ASP A 634 3.74 -27.26 -14.57
N ILE A 635 3.07 -28.33 -14.12
CA ILE A 635 2.58 -28.45 -12.74
C ILE A 635 3.57 -29.29 -11.94
N VAL A 636 3.81 -28.87 -10.70
CA VAL A 636 4.64 -29.60 -9.73
C VAL A 636 3.80 -30.10 -8.57
N ALA A 637 4.20 -31.19 -7.91
CA ALA A 637 3.57 -31.66 -6.67
C ALA A 637 4.57 -31.59 -5.52
N THR A 638 4.07 -31.49 -4.28
CA THR A 638 4.90 -31.43 -3.07
C THR A 638 4.19 -32.13 -1.91
N ASN A 639 4.97 -32.64 -0.95
CA ASN A 639 4.47 -33.15 0.33
C ASN A 639 4.38 -32.07 1.43
N ALA A 640 4.75 -30.83 1.12
CA ALA A 640 4.78 -29.72 2.07
C ALA A 640 3.49 -28.88 2.00
N HIS A 641 2.53 -29.16 2.90
CA HIS A 641 1.24 -28.47 2.96
C HIS A 641 1.10 -27.50 4.15
N CYS A 642 1.75 -27.80 5.27
CA CYS A 642 1.58 -27.07 6.54
C CYS A 642 2.83 -26.26 6.89
N LEU A 643 2.64 -25.06 7.44
CA LEU A 643 3.72 -24.12 7.77
C LEU A 643 4.68 -24.68 8.81
N TYR A 644 4.12 -25.44 9.75
CA TYR A 644 4.84 -26.35 10.62
C TYR A 644 4.32 -27.75 10.35
N PRO A 645 5.17 -28.67 9.84
CA PRO A 645 4.74 -30.05 9.65
C PRO A 645 4.38 -30.65 11.03
N PRO A 646 3.24 -31.36 11.14
CA PRO A 646 2.93 -32.10 12.35
C PRO A 646 4.05 -33.11 12.63
N ALA A 647 4.35 -33.36 13.91
CA ALA A 647 5.29 -34.43 14.25
C ALA A 647 4.76 -35.77 13.70
N ALA A 648 5.66 -36.66 13.27
CA ALA A 648 5.29 -37.94 12.68
C ALA A 648 4.27 -38.68 13.58
N GLY A 649 3.08 -38.98 13.04
CA GLY A 649 1.99 -39.65 13.76
C GLY A 649 0.96 -38.71 14.43
N GLN A 650 1.09 -37.39 14.29
CA GLN A 650 0.05 -36.43 14.74
C GLN A 650 -0.96 -36.12 13.64
N ASP A 651 -2.20 -35.90 14.08
CA ASP A 651 -3.35 -35.62 13.23
C ASP A 651 -3.23 -34.25 12.52
N VAL A 652 -3.74 -34.15 11.29
CA VAL A 652 -3.65 -32.96 10.42
C VAL A 652 -4.56 -31.81 10.91
N SER A 653 -5.34 -32.05 11.96
CA SER A 653 -6.30 -31.12 12.57
C SER A 653 -5.69 -29.80 13.08
N ASN A 654 -4.36 -29.69 13.17
CA ASN A 654 -3.63 -28.46 13.50
C ASN A 654 -2.76 -27.89 12.34
N CYS A 655 -3.03 -28.29 11.09
CA CYS A 655 -2.29 -27.81 9.92
C CYS A 655 -2.57 -26.32 9.66
N ASP A 656 -1.55 -25.47 9.81
CA ASP A 656 -1.58 -24.11 9.26
C ASP A 656 -1.22 -24.16 7.76
N ALA A 657 -2.23 -24.19 6.89
CA ALA A 657 -2.08 -24.39 5.45
C ALA A 657 -1.59 -23.14 4.68
N ARG A 658 -0.80 -22.27 5.31
CA ARG A 658 -0.26 -21.03 4.71
C ARG A 658 1.19 -21.18 4.22
N VAL A 659 1.43 -22.18 3.37
CA VAL A 659 2.74 -22.50 2.77
C VAL A 659 2.76 -22.20 1.28
N PHE A 660 3.67 -21.32 0.86
CA PHE A 660 3.67 -20.73 -0.49
C PHE A 660 5.07 -20.64 -1.13
N TRP A 661 6.05 -21.34 -0.58
CA TRP A 661 7.45 -21.18 -0.99
C TRP A 661 7.72 -21.78 -2.36
N LEU A 662 7.11 -22.92 -2.69
CA LEU A 662 7.41 -23.64 -3.92
C LEU A 662 6.80 -22.91 -5.10
N SER A 663 5.51 -22.60 -5.03
CA SER A 663 4.82 -21.80 -6.06
C SER A 663 5.48 -20.43 -6.24
N GLY A 664 5.88 -19.78 -5.14
CA GLY A 664 6.59 -18.50 -5.14
C GLY A 664 7.95 -18.53 -5.84
N TYR A 665 8.87 -19.35 -5.35
CA TYR A 665 10.27 -19.32 -5.82
C TYR A 665 10.47 -20.10 -7.13
N ALA A 666 9.64 -21.10 -7.43
CA ALA A 666 9.66 -21.78 -8.72
C ALA A 666 8.93 -20.99 -9.81
N GLY A 667 7.91 -20.20 -9.43
CA GLY A 667 7.02 -19.53 -10.38
C GLY A 667 6.26 -20.55 -11.24
N ARG A 668 5.78 -21.63 -10.60
CA ARG A 668 5.01 -22.73 -11.22
C ARG A 668 3.78 -23.01 -10.39
N SER A 669 2.71 -23.46 -11.05
CA SER A 669 1.53 -23.93 -10.34
C SER A 669 1.82 -25.27 -9.65
N VAL A 670 1.32 -25.44 -8.44
CA VAL A 670 1.49 -26.63 -7.61
C VAL A 670 0.17 -27.40 -7.58
N LEU A 671 0.22 -28.74 -7.61
CA LEU A 671 -0.96 -29.59 -7.54
C LEU A 671 -1.74 -29.30 -6.26
N VAL A 672 -1.10 -29.46 -5.10
CA VAL A 672 -1.59 -28.99 -3.81
C VAL A 672 -0.38 -28.53 -2.99
N GLU A 673 -0.32 -27.26 -2.62
CA GLU A 673 0.63 -26.69 -1.65
C GLU A 673 -0.16 -26.33 -0.38
N GLY A 674 -0.03 -25.11 0.14
CA GLY A 674 -0.90 -24.56 1.17
C GLY A 674 -2.18 -23.94 0.60
N TRP A 675 -3.35 -24.34 1.10
CA TRP A 675 -4.66 -23.86 0.66
C TRP A 675 -5.28 -22.81 1.57
N GLY A 676 -4.57 -22.33 2.60
CA GLY A 676 -5.13 -21.43 3.62
C GLY A 676 -5.62 -20.07 3.09
N PHE A 677 -5.18 -19.66 1.90
CA PHE A 677 -5.63 -18.46 1.18
C PHE A 677 -6.50 -18.77 -0.04
N ALA A 678 -6.91 -20.02 -0.22
CA ALA A 678 -7.80 -20.37 -1.30
C ALA A 678 -9.14 -19.61 -1.20
N PRO A 679 -9.78 -19.31 -2.35
CA PRO A 679 -11.11 -18.70 -2.38
C PRO A 679 -12.19 -19.45 -1.61
N ARG A 680 -12.01 -20.76 -1.42
CA ARG A 680 -12.96 -21.60 -0.72
C ARG A 680 -12.82 -21.38 0.80
N PRO A 681 -13.92 -21.16 1.52
CA PRO A 681 -13.88 -20.70 2.90
C PRO A 681 -13.57 -21.85 3.86
N THR A 682 -12.34 -22.37 3.83
CA THR A 682 -11.82 -23.31 4.83
C THR A 682 -11.06 -22.55 5.92
N GLY A 683 -10.49 -21.39 5.59
CA GLY A 683 -9.59 -20.64 6.46
C GLY A 683 -8.21 -21.31 6.56
N PRO A 684 -7.27 -20.71 7.31
CA PRO A 684 -5.89 -21.19 7.40
C PRO A 684 -5.74 -22.55 8.08
N TYR A 685 -6.71 -22.95 8.90
CA TYR A 685 -6.71 -24.23 9.65
C TYR A 685 -7.80 -25.20 9.19
N GLY A 686 -8.55 -24.86 8.14
CA GLY A 686 -9.60 -25.75 7.64
C GLY A 686 -9.03 -26.87 6.76
N GLU A 687 -9.75 -27.98 6.69
CA GLU A 687 -9.40 -29.11 5.83
C GLU A 687 -9.43 -28.75 4.35
N PHE A 688 -8.60 -29.42 3.55
CA PHE A 688 -8.65 -29.27 2.10
C PHE A 688 -9.94 -29.90 1.54
N TRP A 689 -10.64 -29.17 0.68
CA TRP A 689 -11.99 -29.55 0.22
C TRP A 689 -12.00 -30.72 -0.77
N ASP A 690 -10.89 -31.03 -1.44
CA ASP A 690 -10.77 -32.11 -2.42
C ASP A 690 -9.83 -33.19 -1.90
N LEU A 691 -10.35 -34.03 -1.02
CA LEU A 691 -9.58 -35.07 -0.35
C LEU A 691 -9.08 -36.17 -1.30
N GLU A 692 -9.75 -36.40 -2.44
CA GLU A 692 -9.27 -37.35 -3.45
C GLU A 692 -7.96 -36.83 -4.05
N ARG A 693 -7.94 -35.56 -4.46
CA ARG A 693 -6.76 -34.91 -5.02
C ARG A 693 -5.61 -34.83 -4.03
N LEU A 694 -5.87 -34.49 -2.76
CA LEU A 694 -4.84 -34.45 -1.72
C LEU A 694 -4.25 -35.85 -1.48
N ARG A 695 -5.10 -36.89 -1.36
CA ARG A 695 -4.60 -38.27 -1.20
C ARG A 695 -3.79 -38.73 -2.41
N ALA A 696 -4.20 -38.38 -3.63
CA ALA A 696 -3.44 -38.71 -4.85
C ALA A 696 -2.07 -38.01 -4.87
N ASN A 697 -2.01 -36.75 -4.43
CA ASN A 697 -0.76 -36.02 -4.24
C ASN A 697 0.15 -36.73 -3.22
N ASP A 698 -0.37 -37.01 -2.03
CA ASP A 698 0.42 -37.54 -0.90
C ASP A 698 0.89 -38.98 -1.16
N ALA A 699 0.05 -39.79 -1.81
CA ALA A 699 0.39 -41.17 -2.18
C ALA A 699 1.62 -41.23 -3.10
N ALA A 700 1.85 -40.22 -3.95
CA ALA A 700 3.03 -40.16 -4.80
C ALA A 700 4.35 -40.01 -4.03
N PHE A 701 4.30 -39.57 -2.77
CA PHE A 701 5.46 -39.45 -1.90
C PHE A 701 5.56 -40.62 -0.92
N LEU A 702 4.43 -41.03 -0.33
CA LEU A 702 4.39 -42.00 0.77
C LEU A 702 4.32 -43.46 0.29
N SER A 703 3.52 -43.73 -0.74
CA SER A 703 3.24 -45.09 -1.25
C SER A 703 3.12 -45.08 -2.78
N PRO A 704 4.19 -44.68 -3.51
CA PRO A 704 4.10 -44.46 -4.96
C PRO A 704 3.88 -45.76 -5.72
N THR A 705 3.01 -45.71 -6.72
CA THR A 705 2.79 -46.78 -7.70
C THR A 705 2.97 -46.24 -9.11
N ALA A 706 3.32 -47.09 -10.07
CA ALA A 706 3.49 -46.68 -11.47
C ALA A 706 2.18 -46.08 -12.05
N ASP A 707 1.03 -46.66 -11.70
CA ASP A 707 -0.26 -46.17 -12.16
C ASP A 707 -0.67 -44.86 -11.47
N GLY A 708 -0.36 -44.69 -10.18
CA GLY A 708 -0.59 -43.42 -9.48
C GLY A 708 0.23 -42.27 -10.05
N LEU A 709 1.52 -42.50 -10.34
CA LEU A 709 2.36 -41.49 -11.00
C LEU A 709 1.90 -41.20 -12.43
N ARG A 710 1.42 -42.22 -13.16
CA ARG A 710 0.83 -42.05 -14.48
C ARG A 710 -0.43 -41.19 -14.41
N ASP A 711 -1.32 -41.44 -13.44
CA ASP A 711 -2.53 -40.63 -13.23
C ASP A 711 -2.19 -39.17 -12.89
N LEU A 712 -1.24 -38.93 -11.98
CA LEU A 712 -0.75 -37.58 -11.69
C LEU A 712 -0.28 -36.84 -12.95
N ARG A 713 0.44 -37.53 -13.83
CA ARG A 713 0.90 -36.95 -15.08
C ARG A 713 -0.22 -36.75 -16.10
N THR A 714 -1.14 -37.71 -16.25
CA THR A 714 -2.16 -37.65 -17.31
C THR A 714 -3.37 -36.81 -16.93
N ARG A 715 -3.89 -36.99 -15.72
CA ARG A 715 -5.08 -36.31 -15.19
C ARG A 715 -4.72 -34.93 -14.64
N TYR A 716 -3.69 -34.85 -13.82
CA TYR A 716 -3.31 -33.61 -13.12
C TYR A 716 -2.14 -32.84 -13.77
N LYS A 717 -1.57 -33.37 -14.86
CA LYS A 717 -0.46 -32.75 -15.62
C LYS A 717 0.79 -32.47 -14.78
N VAL A 718 0.99 -33.23 -13.70
CA VAL A 718 2.20 -33.12 -12.88
C VAL A 718 3.40 -33.65 -13.66
N ARG A 719 4.49 -32.88 -13.66
CA ARG A 719 5.76 -33.28 -14.28
C ARG A 719 6.85 -33.56 -13.24
N TYR A 720 6.94 -32.71 -12.22
CA TYR A 720 7.94 -32.83 -11.17
C TYR A 720 7.31 -33.04 -9.80
N LEU A 721 7.94 -33.89 -8.98
CA LEU A 721 7.63 -34.09 -7.57
C LEU A 721 8.76 -33.47 -6.75
N VAL A 722 8.43 -32.56 -5.85
CA VAL A 722 9.39 -31.87 -4.98
C VAL A 722 9.18 -32.35 -3.55
N VAL A 723 10.14 -33.09 -3.03
CA VAL A 723 10.10 -33.63 -1.67
C VAL A 723 10.76 -32.65 -0.71
N ASP A 724 10.06 -32.24 0.35
CA ASP A 724 10.64 -31.64 1.55
C ASP A 724 10.70 -32.67 2.68
N ARG A 725 11.93 -33.14 2.98
CA ARG A 725 12.14 -34.21 3.97
C ARG A 725 11.80 -33.78 5.39
N ARG A 726 11.62 -32.47 5.66
CA ARG A 726 11.12 -31.98 6.95
C ARG A 726 9.61 -32.18 7.12
N SER A 727 8.88 -32.33 6.02
CA SER A 727 7.45 -32.68 6.02
C SER A 727 7.22 -34.19 5.97
N GLY A 728 8.29 -34.98 5.81
CA GLY A 728 8.26 -36.44 5.72
C GLY A 728 9.25 -36.95 4.67
N THR A 729 9.91 -38.07 4.95
CA THR A 729 10.82 -38.70 3.98
C THR A 729 10.03 -39.43 2.89
N GLU A 730 10.48 -39.32 1.64
CA GLU A 730 9.87 -40.03 0.53
C GLU A 730 10.06 -41.56 0.62
N SER A 731 9.14 -42.31 0.05
CA SER A 731 9.28 -43.76 -0.10
C SER A 731 10.50 -44.11 -0.95
N PRO A 732 11.34 -45.09 -0.56
CA PRO A 732 12.44 -45.56 -1.39
C PRO A 732 12.02 -46.04 -2.78
N THR A 733 10.78 -46.53 -2.91
CA THR A 733 10.19 -46.96 -4.19
C THR A 733 10.05 -45.80 -5.19
N LEU A 734 9.98 -44.55 -4.72
CA LEU A 734 9.87 -43.40 -5.63
C LEU A 734 11.07 -43.31 -6.59
N ALA A 735 12.27 -43.59 -6.10
CA ALA A 735 13.50 -43.53 -6.89
C ALA A 735 13.58 -44.62 -7.98
N SER A 736 12.80 -45.71 -7.87
CA SER A 736 12.71 -46.73 -8.92
C SER A 736 11.66 -46.39 -9.98
N LEU A 737 10.68 -45.55 -9.67
CA LEU A 737 9.55 -45.20 -10.53
C LEU A 737 9.70 -43.83 -11.23
N ALA A 738 10.46 -42.91 -10.64
CA ALA A 738 10.71 -41.56 -11.15
C ALA A 738 12.20 -41.24 -11.15
N ASP A 739 12.63 -40.33 -12.03
CA ASP A 739 14.05 -39.99 -12.16
C ASP A 739 14.42 -38.88 -11.18
N LYS A 740 15.30 -39.18 -10.22
CA LYS A 740 15.83 -38.16 -9.30
C LYS A 740 16.75 -37.21 -10.07
N ARG A 741 16.34 -35.95 -10.23
CA ARG A 741 17.06 -34.93 -11.00
C ARG A 741 17.85 -33.96 -10.13
N TYR A 742 17.44 -33.79 -8.88
CA TYR A 742 18.09 -32.89 -7.91
C TYR A 742 17.96 -33.46 -6.49
N ASP A 743 18.98 -33.28 -5.67
CA ASP A 743 18.99 -33.65 -4.25
C ASP A 743 20.01 -32.76 -3.54
N ASN A 744 19.61 -32.09 -2.46
CA ASN A 744 20.51 -31.32 -1.60
C ASN A 744 20.49 -31.80 -0.14
N GLY A 745 20.11 -33.06 0.09
CA GLY A 745 20.04 -33.67 1.41
C GLY A 745 18.73 -33.39 2.14
N GLN A 746 18.19 -32.18 2.06
CA GLN A 746 16.89 -31.83 2.67
C GLN A 746 15.72 -31.85 1.67
N LEU A 747 15.98 -31.49 0.42
CA LEU A 747 15.00 -31.44 -0.66
C LEU A 747 15.46 -32.38 -1.78
N ALA A 748 14.51 -33.03 -2.44
CA ALA A 748 14.75 -33.80 -3.66
C ALA A 748 13.71 -33.45 -4.74
N VAL A 749 14.12 -33.48 -6.01
CA VAL A 749 13.22 -33.29 -7.14
C VAL A 749 13.28 -34.52 -8.03
N TYR A 750 12.10 -35.12 -8.26
CA TYR A 750 11.92 -36.26 -9.14
C TYR A 750 11.12 -35.84 -10.38
N GLU A 751 11.54 -36.29 -11.55
CA GLU A 751 10.77 -36.16 -12.79
C GLU A 751 9.97 -37.44 -13.04
N ILE A 752 8.67 -37.30 -13.26
CA ILE A 752 7.82 -38.45 -13.59
C ILE A 752 8.19 -38.93 -15.00
N ARG A 753 8.55 -40.22 -15.12
CA ARG A 753 8.93 -40.84 -16.40
C ARG A 753 7.80 -40.76 -17.42
N ARG A 754 8.15 -40.79 -18.71
CA ARG A 754 7.23 -40.80 -19.85
C ARG A 754 6.56 -42.16 -20.06
#